data_AF-A0A922DQD3-F1
#
_entry.id   AF-A0A922DQD3-F1
#
_cell.length_a   1.000
_cell.length_b   1.000
_cell.length_c   1.000
_cell.angle_alpha   90.00
_cell.angle_beta   90.00
_cell.angle_gamma   90.00
#
_symmetry.space_group_name_H-M   'P 1'
#
loop_
_entity.id
_entity.type
_entity.pdbx_description
1 polymer ?
#
loop_
_entity_poly.entity_id
_entity_poly.type
_entity_poly.pdbx_seq_one_letter_code
_entity_poly.pdbx_strand_id
1 'polypeptide(L)'
;MRELLFRNLHKQRASTEREIDAHAYFHININTSMATKLLALACIGSESHGNLSPRPHYPSMPKYPKGVSVQESNLELGSEAKAVFSVMGMTCSACAGSVEKAIKRLPGIREAVIDVLNNKAQVLFYPTFVNAETIRETIEDVGFEAKLIEDEIYDRSTQVCRIRINGMTCTSCTSTIESALQAIRGVQMVQVALATEEAEIHYDPKIVSYNQLVKTIEDTGYEAMLISSGEDISKIDLKIDGVRTDHSMRAIKESLQALPGVQDVNMSLKHNKISVSYKPEMTGPRTFINEIESTGSRSFKASIYPKVGGRETHRKEEIKQYYRSFLWSLVFTVPIFLTSMVFLYIPGIKHAFDTEIVNMMSVGMLLRWVLSTPVQFIIGRRFYSGSYKALGHGSANMDVLIALGTNGAYFYSVYSVLRAATSKDFKGTDFFETSAMLISFILLGKYLEVLAKGKTSEAIAKLMDLAPGTATLLTLDDEGNVMSEEEIDSQLIQKNDVIKVIPGAKVASDGFVIWGQSHVNESMITGEARPVAKRKGDTVIGGTLNVNGVLRIKATRVGSESALSQIVRLVESAQLAKAPVQKFADRISKYFVPLVIIFSFSTWLAWFLAGKFHWYPDSWIPFSMDDFELALQFGISVMVIACPCALGLATPTAVMVGTGVGATQGVLIKGGQALESAHKVNCIVFDKTGTLTVGKPVVIDKRLLTSIAVQDFNELIAATEVGLLQ
;
A
#
# COMPACT_ATOMS: atom_id res chain seq x y z
N MET A 1 -44.81 -24.77 -12.12
CA MET A 1 -44.41 -24.14 -10.83
C MET A 1 -43.55 -22.88 -11.02
N ARG A 2 -42.56 -22.87 -11.94
CA ARG A 2 -41.73 -21.68 -12.25
C ARG A 2 -42.48 -20.52 -12.94
N GLU A 3 -43.45 -20.80 -13.81
CA GLU A 3 -44.28 -19.74 -14.45
C GLU A 3 -45.32 -19.12 -13.51
N LEU A 4 -45.83 -19.89 -12.53
CA LEU A 4 -46.77 -19.39 -11.53
C LEU A 4 -46.09 -18.39 -10.56
N LEU A 5 -44.80 -18.59 -10.27
CA LEU A 5 -43.98 -17.66 -9.49
C LEU A 5 -43.72 -16.35 -10.25
N PHE A 6 -43.49 -16.41 -11.56
CA PHE A 6 -43.27 -15.21 -12.39
C PHE A 6 -44.55 -14.37 -12.58
N ARG A 7 -45.72 -15.01 -12.72
CA ARG A 7 -47.00 -14.30 -12.80
C ARG A 7 -47.40 -13.64 -11.47
N ASN A 8 -47.07 -14.24 -10.33
CA ASN A 8 -47.35 -13.65 -9.02
C ASN A 8 -46.44 -12.44 -8.72
N LEU A 9 -45.18 -12.45 -9.14
CA LEU A 9 -44.27 -11.31 -8.99
C LEU A 9 -44.69 -10.10 -9.84
N HIS A 10 -45.23 -10.31 -11.05
CA HIS A 10 -45.75 -9.22 -11.87
C HIS A 10 -47.06 -8.63 -11.31
N LYS A 11 -47.92 -9.44 -10.68
CA LYS A 11 -49.13 -8.96 -10.00
C LYS A 11 -48.81 -8.15 -8.73
N GLN A 12 -47.75 -8.52 -8.00
CA GLN A 12 -47.32 -7.77 -6.81
C GLN A 12 -46.70 -6.41 -7.16
N ARG A 13 -45.97 -6.31 -8.28
CA ARG A 13 -45.38 -5.05 -8.75
C ARG A 13 -46.43 -4.05 -9.25
N ALA A 14 -47.50 -4.55 -9.89
CA ALA A 14 -48.62 -3.72 -10.35
C ALA A 14 -49.60 -3.27 -9.25
N SER A 15 -49.52 -3.85 -8.04
CA SER A 15 -50.28 -3.37 -6.87
C SER A 15 -49.47 -2.35 -6.05
N THR A 16 -48.14 -2.47 -6.00
CA THR A 16 -47.28 -1.50 -5.30
C THR A 16 -47.13 -0.18 -6.07
N GLU A 17 -47.11 -0.20 -7.40
CA GLU A 17 -47.13 1.04 -8.20
C GLU A 17 -48.47 1.79 -8.10
N ARG A 18 -49.58 1.10 -7.78
CA ARG A 18 -50.89 1.74 -7.56
C ARG A 18 -51.11 2.30 -6.15
N GLU A 19 -50.34 1.86 -5.15
CA GLU A 19 -50.36 2.45 -3.80
C GLU A 19 -49.47 3.68 -3.67
N ILE A 20 -48.45 3.82 -4.52
CA ILE A 20 -47.53 4.98 -4.50
C ILE A 20 -48.14 6.20 -5.21
N ASP A 21 -48.96 6.00 -6.24
CA ASP A 21 -49.63 7.10 -6.96
C ASP A 21 -50.90 7.63 -6.26
N ALA A 22 -51.40 6.94 -5.22
CA ALA A 22 -52.60 7.35 -4.49
C ALA A 22 -52.35 8.29 -3.29
N HIS A 23 -51.08 8.54 -2.92
CA HIS A 23 -50.74 9.35 -1.74
C HIS A 23 -50.26 10.78 -2.04
N ALA A 24 -50.27 11.20 -3.30
CA ALA A 24 -49.69 12.46 -3.73
C ALA A 24 -50.70 13.54 -4.15
N TYR A 25 -51.92 13.59 -3.63
CA TYR A 25 -52.82 14.75 -3.81
C TYR A 25 -53.87 14.81 -2.70
N PHE A 26 -53.67 15.65 -1.65
CA PHE A 26 -54.67 16.54 -1.02
C PHE A 26 -54.21 17.17 0.33
N HIS A 27 -54.40 18.50 0.45
CA HIS A 27 -54.38 19.40 1.63
C HIS A 27 -53.03 19.66 2.37
N ILE A 28 -52.42 20.86 2.36
CA ILE A 28 -52.76 22.25 2.81
C ILE A 28 -52.33 22.57 4.27
N ASN A 29 -51.45 23.57 4.37
CA ASN A 29 -51.14 24.54 5.46
C ASN A 29 -51.18 24.11 6.94
N ILE A 30 -50.09 24.43 7.69
CA ILE A 30 -50.12 25.18 8.98
C ILE A 30 -48.68 25.56 9.43
N ASN A 31 -48.49 26.87 9.68
CA ASN A 31 -47.57 27.60 10.56
C ASN A 31 -46.13 27.12 10.84
N THR A 32 -45.16 27.83 10.27
CA THR A 32 -43.82 28.04 10.86
C THR A 32 -43.70 29.44 11.45
N SER A 33 -44.15 29.59 12.70
CA SER A 33 -43.92 30.76 13.56
C SER A 33 -43.58 30.29 14.97
N MET A 34 -42.48 29.53 15.11
CA MET A 34 -41.99 29.13 16.44
C MET A 34 -40.54 28.64 16.47
N ALA A 35 -39.68 29.12 15.55
CA ALA A 35 -38.25 28.75 15.55
C ALA A 35 -37.29 29.95 15.49
N THR A 36 -37.80 31.19 15.44
CA THR A 36 -36.98 32.40 15.26
C THR A 36 -36.91 33.29 16.51
N LYS A 37 -37.31 32.79 17.69
CA LYS A 37 -37.40 33.58 18.93
C LYS A 37 -36.51 33.10 20.09
N LEU A 38 -35.54 32.20 19.84
CA LEU A 38 -34.73 31.61 20.92
C LEU A 38 -33.21 31.85 20.81
N LEU A 39 -32.76 32.74 19.92
CA LEU A 39 -31.32 33.06 19.74
C LEU A 39 -30.99 34.56 19.87
N ALA A 40 -31.89 35.36 20.44
CA ALA A 40 -31.67 36.78 20.69
C ALA A 40 -31.88 37.11 22.18
N LEU A 41 -31.00 36.63 23.07
CA LEU A 41 -30.92 37.04 24.49
C LEU A 41 -29.63 36.53 25.16
N ALA A 42 -28.48 37.03 24.69
CA ALA A 42 -27.18 37.12 25.37
C ALA A 42 -26.24 37.78 24.33
N CYS A 43 -25.79 39.03 24.43
CA CYS A 43 -25.34 39.78 25.58
C CYS A 43 -25.62 41.28 25.38
N ILE A 44 -26.00 41.92 26.49
CA ILE A 44 -26.13 43.36 26.67
C ILE A 44 -24.82 43.86 27.34
N GLY A 45 -24.35 45.04 26.92
CA GLY A 45 -23.32 45.86 27.60
C GLY A 45 -22.00 45.92 26.84
N SER A 46 -21.41 47.07 26.49
CA SER A 46 -21.54 48.45 27.00
C SER A 46 -21.08 49.46 25.94
N GLU A 47 -21.76 50.61 25.85
CA GLU A 47 -21.33 51.79 25.09
C GLU A 47 -20.18 52.54 25.78
N SER A 48 -19.22 53.10 25.03
CA SER A 48 -18.74 54.49 25.23
C SER A 48 -17.81 54.97 24.08
N HIS A 49 -18.15 56.15 23.56
CA HIS A 49 -17.36 57.22 22.93
C HIS A 49 -16.09 56.95 22.08
N GLY A 50 -16.25 57.22 20.78
CA GLY A 50 -15.50 58.19 19.96
C GLY A 50 -13.99 58.38 20.15
N ASN A 51 -13.24 58.13 19.06
CA ASN A 51 -12.17 59.03 18.61
C ASN A 51 -11.96 58.88 17.10
N LEU A 52 -12.11 60.00 16.37
CA LEU A 52 -11.61 60.17 15.02
C LEU A 52 -10.08 60.13 15.04
N SER A 53 -9.47 59.35 14.16
CA SER A 53 -8.03 59.40 13.88
C SER A 53 -7.79 59.04 12.38
N PRO A 54 -6.64 59.41 11.79
CA PRO A 54 -6.60 60.27 10.61
C PRO A 54 -6.56 59.50 9.29
N ARG A 55 -6.96 60.19 8.21
CA ARG A 55 -6.78 59.73 6.82
C ARG A 55 -5.33 59.27 6.59
N PRO A 56 -5.09 58.11 5.95
CA PRO A 56 -3.73 57.70 5.61
C PRO A 56 -3.12 58.69 4.61
N HIS A 57 -1.93 59.14 4.96
CA HIS A 57 -1.07 59.99 4.15
C HIS A 57 -0.44 59.11 3.06
N TYR A 58 -0.79 59.34 1.79
CA TYR A 58 -0.12 58.67 0.68
C TYR A 58 1.26 59.30 0.46
N PRO A 59 2.37 58.54 0.53
CA PRO A 59 3.63 59.01 -0.02
C PRO A 59 3.49 59.15 -1.53
N SER A 60 4.01 60.25 -2.07
CA SER A 60 4.07 60.51 -3.50
C SER A 60 4.89 59.43 -4.24
N MET A 61 4.39 59.01 -5.40
CA MET A 61 5.09 58.09 -6.31
C MET A 61 6.52 58.57 -6.63
N PRO A 62 7.54 57.72 -6.55
CA PRO A 62 8.76 57.93 -7.31
C PRO A 62 8.46 57.73 -8.80
N LYS A 63 8.90 58.66 -9.63
CA LYS A 63 8.82 58.56 -11.09
C LYS A 63 9.74 57.43 -11.58
N TYR A 64 9.18 56.45 -12.30
CA TYR A 64 9.96 55.48 -13.07
C TYR A 64 10.67 56.18 -14.26
N PRO A 65 11.93 55.83 -14.57
CA PRO A 65 12.51 56.16 -15.86
C PRO A 65 11.84 55.29 -16.94
N LYS A 66 11.34 55.92 -18.00
CA LYS A 66 10.82 55.24 -19.19
C LYS A 66 11.98 54.71 -20.03
N GLY A 67 11.86 53.44 -20.42
CA GLY A 67 12.41 52.90 -21.66
C GLY A 67 13.87 52.48 -21.63
N VAL A 68 14.11 51.18 -21.47
CA VAL A 68 15.25 50.49 -22.11
C VAL A 68 14.71 49.19 -22.69
N SER A 69 14.89 49.04 -24.00
CA SER A 69 14.64 47.83 -24.79
C SER A 69 15.50 46.68 -24.29
N VAL A 70 14.91 45.50 -24.16
CA VAL A 70 15.63 44.27 -23.81
C VAL A 70 16.60 43.92 -24.93
N GLN A 71 17.89 44.15 -24.67
CA GLN A 71 19.00 43.52 -25.38
C GLN A 71 19.75 42.67 -24.35
N GLU A 72 19.97 41.41 -24.72
CA GLU A 72 20.71 40.41 -23.94
C GLU A 72 22.03 40.99 -23.43
N SER A 73 22.18 41.05 -22.11
CA SER A 73 23.48 41.16 -21.46
C SER A 73 23.43 40.34 -20.17
N ASN A 74 24.39 39.42 -20.07
CA ASN A 74 24.62 38.51 -18.95
C ASN A 74 24.76 39.28 -17.63
N LEU A 75 23.66 39.43 -16.89
CA LEU A 75 23.68 39.68 -15.45
C LEU A 75 23.39 38.34 -14.76
N GLU A 76 24.34 37.85 -13.98
CA GLU A 76 24.17 36.70 -13.11
C GLU A 76 22.97 36.94 -12.19
N LEU A 77 21.83 36.35 -12.54
CA LEU A 77 20.62 36.38 -11.72
C LEU A 77 20.87 35.44 -10.53
N GLY A 78 20.91 35.99 -9.32
CA GLY A 78 21.09 35.23 -8.08
C GLY A 78 20.02 34.15 -7.88
N SER A 79 20.30 33.21 -6.96
CA SER A 79 19.42 32.06 -6.66
C SER A 79 17.98 32.49 -6.32
N GLU A 80 17.00 31.92 -7.04
CA GLU A 80 15.58 32.10 -6.75
C GLU A 80 15.20 31.45 -5.42
N ALA A 81 14.32 32.11 -4.66
CA ALA A 81 13.75 31.59 -3.43
C ALA A 81 12.22 31.53 -3.51
N LYS A 82 11.64 30.53 -2.84
CA LYS A 82 10.20 30.36 -2.69
C LYS A 82 9.82 30.62 -1.24
N ALA A 83 8.82 31.48 -1.01
CA ALA A 83 8.20 31.65 0.30
C ALA A 83 6.69 31.38 0.20
N VAL A 84 6.15 30.74 1.25
CA VAL A 84 4.72 30.48 1.37
C VAL A 84 4.21 31.13 2.65
N PHE A 85 3.17 31.94 2.49
CA PHE A 85 2.53 32.69 3.55
C PHE A 85 1.13 32.12 3.81
N SER A 86 0.79 31.92 5.07
CA SER A 86 -0.59 31.71 5.52
C SER A 86 -1.25 33.08 5.61
N VAL A 87 -2.28 33.33 4.79
CA VAL A 87 -2.96 34.63 4.70
C VAL A 87 -4.40 34.47 5.19
N MET A 88 -4.70 35.01 6.36
CA MET A 88 -6.00 34.90 7.01
C MET A 88 -6.90 36.09 6.65
N GLY A 89 -8.20 35.82 6.51
CA GLY A 89 -9.22 36.84 6.21
C GLY A 89 -9.61 36.97 4.73
N MET A 90 -8.98 36.20 3.83
CA MET A 90 -9.39 36.16 2.41
C MET A 90 -10.69 35.34 2.25
N THR A 91 -11.74 35.95 1.72
CA THR A 91 -13.06 35.32 1.57
C THR A 91 -13.54 35.20 0.12
N CYS A 92 -12.84 35.81 -0.84
CA CYS A 92 -13.23 35.78 -2.25
C CYS A 92 -12.04 35.93 -3.21
N SER A 93 -12.26 35.64 -4.50
CA SER A 93 -11.27 35.80 -5.58
C SER A 93 -10.82 37.25 -5.78
N ALA A 94 -11.64 38.24 -5.44
CA ALA A 94 -11.25 39.65 -5.48
C ALA A 94 -10.23 40.01 -4.38
N CYS A 95 -10.33 39.41 -3.18
CA CYS A 95 -9.31 39.53 -2.13
C CYS A 95 -7.97 38.95 -2.61
N ALA A 96 -8.02 37.77 -3.23
CA ALA A 96 -6.85 37.10 -3.80
C ALA A 96 -6.15 37.98 -4.85
N GLY A 97 -6.91 38.55 -5.78
CA GLY A 97 -6.36 39.42 -6.82
C GLY A 97 -5.76 40.73 -6.29
N SER A 98 -6.26 41.26 -5.17
CA SER A 98 -5.67 42.44 -4.51
C SER A 98 -4.32 42.11 -3.89
N VAL A 99 -4.22 40.99 -3.18
CA VAL A 99 -2.96 40.49 -2.60
C VAL A 99 -1.96 40.16 -3.72
N GLU A 100 -2.40 39.50 -4.80
CA GLU A 100 -1.55 39.19 -5.97
C GLU A 100 -0.91 40.42 -6.58
N LYS A 101 -1.73 41.46 -6.81
CA LYS A 101 -1.28 42.71 -7.41
C LYS A 101 -0.35 43.49 -6.50
N ALA A 102 -0.57 43.45 -5.18
CA ALA A 102 0.29 44.11 -4.22
C ALA A 102 1.69 43.46 -4.18
N ILE A 103 1.74 42.13 -4.10
CA ILE A 103 3.00 41.38 -4.09
C ILE A 103 3.76 41.58 -5.42
N LYS A 104 3.08 41.46 -6.58
CA LYS A 104 3.71 41.65 -7.90
C LYS A 104 4.31 43.05 -8.14
N ARG A 105 3.97 44.06 -7.33
CA ARG A 105 4.55 45.41 -7.43
C ARG A 105 5.90 45.53 -6.74
N LEU A 106 6.30 44.57 -5.90
CA LEU A 106 7.59 44.59 -5.23
C LEU A 106 8.72 44.27 -6.23
N PRO A 107 9.86 44.99 -6.16
CA PRO A 107 11.01 44.71 -7.01
C PRO A 107 11.62 43.34 -6.64
N GLY A 108 11.83 42.48 -7.64
CA GLY A 108 12.42 41.15 -7.42
C GLY A 108 11.43 40.00 -7.26
N ILE A 109 10.12 40.21 -7.44
CA ILE A 109 9.12 39.13 -7.53
C ILE A 109 9.05 38.59 -8.96
N ARG A 110 9.23 37.28 -9.14
CA ARG A 110 9.05 36.58 -10.41
C ARG A 110 7.59 36.19 -10.60
N GLU A 111 7.00 35.57 -9.58
CA GLU A 111 5.65 35.03 -9.63
C GLU A 111 5.00 35.07 -8.24
N ALA A 112 3.69 35.32 -8.19
CA ALA A 112 2.89 35.27 -6.97
C ALA A 112 1.55 34.62 -7.30
N VAL A 113 1.21 33.55 -6.57
CA VAL A 113 -0.02 32.76 -6.73
C VAL A 113 -0.72 32.68 -5.39
N ILE A 114 -2.02 33.01 -5.36
CA ILE A 114 -2.82 32.99 -4.13
C ILE A 114 -3.90 31.92 -4.24
N ASP A 115 -3.88 31.00 -3.28
CA ASP A 115 -4.87 29.96 -3.09
C ASP A 115 -5.82 30.35 -1.95
N VAL A 116 -7.00 30.82 -2.33
CA VAL A 116 -8.05 31.24 -1.40
C VAL A 116 -8.63 30.06 -0.63
N LEU A 117 -8.68 28.86 -1.21
CA LEU A 117 -9.29 27.70 -0.57
C LEU A 117 -8.45 27.19 0.60
N ASN A 118 -7.12 27.29 0.46
CA ASN A 118 -6.18 26.84 1.48
C ASN A 118 -5.60 27.98 2.33
N ASN A 119 -6.06 29.23 2.15
CA ASN A 119 -5.53 30.44 2.81
C ASN A 119 -4.00 30.58 2.65
N LYS A 120 -3.47 30.27 1.46
CA LYS A 120 -2.03 30.28 1.18
C LYS A 120 -1.67 31.26 0.05
N ALA A 121 -0.58 31.99 0.20
CA ALA A 121 0.05 32.76 -0.86
C ALA A 121 1.46 32.22 -1.12
N GLN A 122 1.72 31.74 -2.34
CA GLN A 122 3.03 31.27 -2.77
C GLN A 122 3.72 32.34 -3.62
N VAL A 123 4.94 32.69 -3.26
CA VAL A 123 5.70 33.78 -3.89
C VAL A 123 7.09 33.29 -4.27
N LEU A 124 7.45 33.46 -5.54
CA LEU A 124 8.78 33.22 -6.09
C LEU A 124 9.49 34.57 -6.26
N PHE A 125 10.63 34.74 -5.60
CA PHE A 125 11.34 36.01 -5.53
C PHE A 125 12.85 35.83 -5.48
N TYR A 126 13.58 36.91 -5.76
CA TYR A 126 15.04 36.97 -5.64
C TYR A 126 15.42 37.61 -4.29
N PRO A 127 16.04 36.86 -3.36
CA PRO A 127 16.43 37.36 -2.03
C PRO A 127 17.38 38.55 -2.06
N THR A 128 18.08 38.77 -3.18
CA THR A 128 18.96 39.92 -3.39
C THR A 128 18.21 41.24 -3.53
N PHE A 129 16.92 41.20 -3.89
CA PHE A 129 16.09 42.37 -4.17
C PHE A 129 14.96 42.59 -3.17
N VAL A 130 14.42 41.52 -2.59
CA VAL A 130 13.31 41.59 -1.63
C VAL A 130 13.40 40.46 -0.61
N ASN A 131 13.11 40.76 0.65
CA ASN A 131 13.12 39.80 1.74
C ASN A 131 11.69 39.27 2.03
N ALA A 132 11.59 38.06 2.57
CA ALA A 132 10.31 37.45 2.95
C ALA A 132 9.51 38.32 3.95
N GLU A 133 10.20 39.07 4.81
CA GLU A 133 9.58 39.98 5.77
C GLU A 133 8.87 41.16 5.09
N THR A 134 9.50 41.73 4.06
CA THR A 134 8.91 42.82 3.25
C THR A 134 7.67 42.35 2.49
N ILE A 135 7.67 41.08 2.05
CA ILE A 135 6.50 40.47 1.41
C ILE A 135 5.37 40.28 2.44
N ARG A 136 5.68 39.84 3.66
CA ARG A 136 4.73 39.72 4.76
C ARG A 136 4.08 41.07 5.08
N GLU A 137 4.88 42.11 5.28
CA GLU A 137 4.41 43.48 5.53
C GLU A 137 3.49 43.98 4.41
N THR A 138 3.83 43.69 3.15
CA THR A 138 2.98 44.08 2.01
C THR A 138 1.62 43.40 2.02
N ILE A 139 1.50 42.17 2.52
CA ILE A 139 0.21 41.48 2.64
C ILE A 139 -0.62 42.09 3.79
N GLU A 140 0.04 42.47 4.89
CA GLU A 140 -0.59 43.15 6.03
C GLU A 140 -1.06 44.56 5.66
N ASP A 141 -0.31 45.29 4.83
CA ASP A 141 -0.68 46.61 4.32
C ASP A 141 -1.94 46.57 3.44
N VAL A 142 -2.22 45.42 2.80
CA VAL A 142 -3.45 45.20 2.03
C VAL A 142 -4.66 44.91 2.96
N GLY A 143 -4.40 44.67 4.26
CA GLY A 143 -5.42 44.44 5.29
C GLY A 143 -5.65 42.97 5.62
N PHE A 144 -4.70 42.07 5.31
CA PHE A 144 -4.80 40.64 5.63
C PHE A 144 -3.67 40.20 6.55
N GLU A 145 -3.98 39.39 7.57
CA GLU A 145 -2.96 38.85 8.48
C GLU A 145 -2.11 37.79 7.75
N ALA A 146 -0.80 37.95 7.73
CA ALA A 146 0.12 37.06 7.03
C ALA A 146 1.16 36.45 7.97
N LYS A 147 1.26 35.12 7.97
CA LYS A 147 2.32 34.40 8.72
C LYS A 147 3.17 33.59 7.75
N LEU A 148 4.49 33.75 7.83
CA LEU A 148 5.43 32.94 7.06
C LEU A 148 5.39 31.48 7.54
N ILE A 149 5.25 30.53 6.61
CA ILE A 149 5.33 29.11 6.91
C ILE A 149 6.79 28.69 6.75
N GLU A 150 7.52 28.62 7.87
CA GLU A 150 8.97 28.34 7.90
C GLU A 150 9.35 26.94 7.36
N ASP A 151 8.40 26.00 7.32
CA ASP A 151 8.63 24.62 6.85
C ASP A 151 8.83 24.46 5.33
N GLU A 152 8.58 25.51 4.52
CA GLU A 152 8.62 25.43 3.05
C GLU A 152 9.75 26.27 2.40
N ILE A 153 10.65 26.88 3.18
CA ILE A 153 11.74 27.79 2.68
C ILE A 153 12.89 27.03 2.01
N TYR A 154 13.04 25.74 2.26
CA TYR A 154 13.99 24.90 1.53
C TYR A 154 13.21 23.91 0.67
N ASP A 155 13.54 23.90 -0.62
CA ASP A 155 13.28 22.78 -1.51
C ASP A 155 13.88 21.52 -0.86
N ARG A 156 13.09 20.84 -0.04
CA ARG A 156 13.44 19.55 0.52
C ARG A 156 13.40 18.61 -0.67
N SER A 157 14.59 18.26 -1.16
CA SER A 157 14.78 17.23 -2.17
C SER A 157 14.32 15.89 -1.57
N THR A 158 13.01 15.67 -1.49
CA THR A 158 12.43 14.48 -0.90
C THR A 158 12.60 13.34 -1.88
N GLN A 159 13.46 12.38 -1.57
CA GLN A 159 13.64 11.17 -2.35
C GLN A 159 12.77 10.04 -1.77
N VAL A 160 12.36 9.13 -2.65
CA VAL A 160 11.60 7.94 -2.28
C VAL A 160 12.49 6.71 -2.44
N CYS A 161 12.76 5.99 -1.36
CA CYS A 161 13.35 4.65 -1.46
C CYS A 161 12.34 3.56 -1.12
N ARG A 162 12.44 2.43 -1.82
CA ARG A 162 11.70 1.21 -1.54
C ARG A 162 12.63 0.14 -1.05
N ILE A 163 12.30 -0.44 0.09
CA ILE A 163 13.09 -1.50 0.74
C ILE A 163 12.18 -2.71 0.94
N ARG A 164 12.61 -3.87 0.45
CA ARG A 164 11.98 -5.15 0.77
C ARG A 164 12.41 -5.59 2.15
N ILE A 165 11.48 -6.11 2.94
CA ILE A 165 11.71 -6.51 4.32
C ILE A 165 11.24 -7.95 4.50
N ASN A 166 12.18 -8.89 4.51
CA ASN A 166 11.87 -10.30 4.68
C ASN A 166 11.60 -10.61 6.15
N GLY A 167 10.63 -11.51 6.39
CA GLY A 167 10.32 -12.01 7.73
C GLY A 167 9.28 -11.19 8.49
N MET A 168 8.56 -10.29 7.83
CA MET A 168 7.40 -9.62 8.42
C MET A 168 6.21 -10.57 8.49
N THR A 169 5.76 -10.93 9.69
CA THR A 169 4.71 -11.95 9.88
C THR A 169 3.40 -11.41 10.42
N CYS A 170 3.38 -10.18 10.94
CA CYS A 170 2.20 -9.61 11.56
C CYS A 170 2.12 -8.08 11.39
N THR A 171 0.94 -7.52 11.61
CA THR A 171 0.69 -6.08 11.48
C THR A 171 1.52 -5.28 12.48
N SER A 172 1.83 -5.84 13.65
CA SER A 172 2.74 -5.21 14.61
C SER A 172 4.15 -5.00 14.04
N CYS A 173 4.68 -5.94 13.23
CA CYS A 173 5.98 -5.76 12.56
C CYS A 173 6.00 -4.48 11.73
N THR A 174 4.91 -4.21 10.99
CA THR A 174 4.80 -3.01 10.16
C THR A 174 4.83 -1.74 11.01
N SER A 175 4.10 -1.71 12.14
CA SER A 175 4.10 -0.54 13.02
C SER A 175 5.43 -0.31 13.72
N THR A 176 6.16 -1.39 14.05
CA THR A 176 7.50 -1.31 14.67
C THR A 176 8.49 -0.69 13.68
N ILE A 177 8.50 -1.18 12.44
CA ILE A 177 9.38 -0.66 11.38
C ILE A 177 9.00 0.78 11.01
N GLU A 178 7.71 1.09 10.86
CA GLU A 178 7.22 2.46 10.60
C GLU A 178 7.69 3.41 11.71
N SER A 179 7.52 3.02 12.97
CA SER A 179 7.93 3.86 14.12
C SER A 179 9.45 4.03 14.20
N ALA A 180 10.22 2.97 13.93
CA ALA A 180 11.68 3.01 13.95
C ALA A 180 12.23 3.91 12.84
N LEU A 181 11.70 3.80 11.62
CA LEU A 181 12.12 4.62 10.48
C LEU A 181 11.66 6.08 10.63
N GLN A 182 10.45 6.31 11.16
CA GLN A 182 9.91 7.66 11.35
C GLN A 182 10.61 8.41 12.51
N ALA A 183 11.28 7.69 13.42
CA ALA A 183 12.12 8.29 14.45
C ALA A 183 13.45 8.85 13.90
N ILE A 184 13.85 8.49 12.67
CA ILE A 184 15.09 8.96 12.06
C ILE A 184 14.91 10.39 11.56
N ARG A 185 15.81 11.29 11.99
CA ARG A 185 15.84 12.67 11.50
C ARG A 185 16.13 12.67 10.00
N GLY A 186 15.26 13.29 9.20
CA GLY A 186 15.35 13.31 7.74
C GLY A 186 14.31 12.43 7.05
N VAL A 187 13.63 11.54 7.76
CA VAL A 187 12.51 10.77 7.22
C VAL A 187 11.21 11.56 7.40
N GLN A 188 10.49 11.80 6.30
CA GLN A 188 9.26 12.59 6.28
C GLN A 188 8.01 11.71 6.32
N MET A 189 8.02 10.60 5.55
CA MET A 189 6.90 9.68 5.45
C MET A 189 7.42 8.24 5.33
N VAL A 190 6.77 7.31 6.02
CA VAL A 190 7.04 5.87 5.92
C VAL A 190 5.72 5.14 5.72
N GLN A 191 5.67 4.23 4.76
CA GLN A 191 4.56 3.30 4.59
C GLN A 191 5.12 1.88 4.45
N VAL A 192 4.70 0.97 5.33
CA VAL A 192 5.12 -0.43 5.28
C VAL A 192 3.91 -1.31 4.99
N ALA A 193 4.01 -2.09 3.91
CA ALA A 193 2.98 -3.01 3.51
C ALA A 193 3.36 -4.47 3.80
N LEU A 194 2.61 -5.07 4.72
CA LEU A 194 2.75 -6.48 5.06
C LEU A 194 2.44 -7.41 3.87
N ALA A 195 1.52 -7.01 2.99
CA ALA A 195 1.08 -7.85 1.88
C ALA A 195 2.14 -8.02 0.78
N THR A 196 3.00 -7.01 0.61
CA THR A 196 4.07 -7.00 -0.40
C THR A 196 5.45 -7.18 0.18
N GLU A 197 5.57 -7.24 1.51
CA GLU A 197 6.84 -7.24 2.25
C GLU A 197 7.74 -6.04 1.91
N GLU A 198 7.14 -4.87 1.68
CA GLU A 198 7.86 -3.69 1.17
C GLU A 198 7.57 -2.44 2.01
N ALA A 199 8.59 -1.60 2.16
CA ALA A 199 8.54 -0.30 2.80
C ALA A 199 8.85 0.80 1.78
N GLU A 200 7.97 1.78 1.65
CA GLU A 200 8.16 3.00 0.87
C GLU A 200 8.45 4.16 1.83
N ILE A 201 9.62 4.79 1.67
CA ILE A 201 10.16 5.77 2.61
C ILE A 201 10.50 7.04 1.83
N HIS A 202 9.89 8.15 2.25
CA HIS A 202 10.20 9.48 1.79
C HIS A 202 11.20 10.11 2.75
N TYR A 203 12.41 10.38 2.28
CA TYR A 203 13.50 10.88 3.10
C TYR A 203 14.26 12.00 2.39
N ASP A 204 14.95 12.82 3.18
CA ASP A 204 15.88 13.82 2.69
C ASP A 204 17.28 13.19 2.56
N PRO A 205 17.82 13.00 1.35
CA PRO A 205 19.12 12.40 1.11
C PRO A 205 20.28 13.24 1.65
N LYS A 206 20.06 14.54 1.95
CA LYS A 206 21.07 15.40 2.56
C LYS A 206 21.26 15.10 4.04
N ILE A 207 20.28 14.46 4.68
CA ILE A 207 20.26 14.21 6.13
C ILE A 207 20.47 12.74 6.44
N VAL A 208 19.84 11.84 5.67
CA VAL A 208 19.88 10.38 5.91
C VAL A 208 20.16 9.63 4.61
N SER A 209 21.05 8.63 4.67
CA SER A 209 21.34 7.75 3.54
C SER A 209 20.43 6.52 3.55
N TYR A 210 20.10 5.97 2.38
CA TYR A 210 19.36 4.71 2.28
C TYR A 210 20.04 3.55 3.03
N ASN A 211 21.38 3.54 3.14
CA ASN A 211 22.11 2.53 3.90
C ASN A 211 21.80 2.59 5.40
N GLN A 212 21.58 3.79 5.94
CA GLN A 212 21.14 3.95 7.33
C GLN A 212 19.71 3.44 7.51
N LEU A 213 18.82 3.66 6.54
CA LEU A 213 17.44 3.14 6.56
C LEU A 213 17.42 1.61 6.53
N VAL A 214 18.23 0.98 5.65
CA VAL A 214 18.39 -0.48 5.59
C VAL A 214 18.91 -1.01 6.93
N LYS A 215 19.96 -0.37 7.46
CA LYS A 215 20.54 -0.77 8.75
C LYS A 215 19.55 -0.65 9.90
N THR A 216 18.73 0.41 9.95
CA THR A 216 17.68 0.52 10.98
C THR A 216 16.66 -0.61 10.89
N ILE A 217 16.31 -1.05 9.68
CA ILE A 217 15.41 -2.21 9.51
C ILE A 217 16.11 -3.50 9.98
N GLU A 218 17.39 -3.67 9.68
CA GLU A 218 18.20 -4.80 10.16
C GLU A 218 18.35 -4.80 11.68
N ASP A 219 18.57 -3.64 12.29
CA ASP A 219 18.65 -3.44 13.73
C ASP A 219 17.30 -3.80 14.41
N THR A 220 16.17 -3.66 13.69
CA THR A 220 14.86 -4.15 14.16
C THR A 220 14.66 -5.67 14.03
N GLY A 221 15.68 -6.39 13.52
CA GLY A 221 15.69 -7.85 13.43
C GLY A 221 15.00 -8.42 12.19
N TYR A 222 14.92 -7.65 11.10
CA TYR A 222 14.40 -8.08 9.80
C TYR A 222 15.47 -7.95 8.72
N GLU A 223 15.45 -8.83 7.72
CA GLU A 223 16.37 -8.71 6.59
C GLU A 223 15.83 -7.65 5.61
N ALA A 224 16.65 -6.67 5.28
CA ALA A 224 16.28 -5.56 4.40
C ALA A 224 17.04 -5.61 3.07
N MET A 225 16.34 -5.46 1.96
CA MET A 225 16.94 -5.40 0.62
C MET A 225 16.41 -4.20 -0.14
N LEU A 226 17.30 -3.28 -0.55
CA LEU A 226 16.93 -2.14 -1.37
C LEU A 226 16.39 -2.60 -2.74
N ILE A 227 15.19 -2.11 -3.09
CA ILE A 227 14.53 -2.31 -4.39
C ILE A 227 14.83 -1.12 -5.32
N SER A 228 14.65 0.11 -4.82
CA SER A 228 14.96 1.35 -5.56
C SER A 228 15.31 2.47 -4.58
N SER A 229 16.35 3.25 -4.86
CA SER A 229 16.53 4.59 -4.28
C SER A 229 16.01 5.63 -5.27
N GLY A 230 15.52 6.77 -4.79
CA GLY A 230 15.00 7.86 -5.63
C GLY A 230 16.06 8.63 -6.41
N GLU A 231 17.22 8.02 -6.65
CA GLU A 231 18.22 8.49 -7.61
C GLU A 231 17.99 7.76 -8.93
N ASP A 232 18.52 8.26 -10.06
CA ASP A 232 18.49 7.63 -11.39
C ASP A 232 19.29 6.30 -11.46
N ILE A 233 19.26 5.51 -10.39
CA ILE A 233 19.93 4.23 -10.23
C ILE A 233 18.86 3.14 -10.38
N SER A 234 18.87 2.48 -11.52
CA SER A 234 18.06 1.30 -11.76
C SER A 234 18.80 0.05 -11.30
N LYS A 235 18.05 -0.90 -10.71
CA LYS A 235 18.58 -2.20 -10.30
C LYS A 235 17.97 -3.32 -11.13
N ILE A 236 18.83 -4.06 -11.82
CA ILE A 236 18.45 -5.25 -12.59
C ILE A 236 19.03 -6.51 -11.98
N ASP A 237 18.21 -7.56 -11.97
CA ASP A 237 18.61 -8.88 -11.55
C ASP A 237 18.77 -9.75 -12.81
N LEU A 238 19.93 -10.38 -12.96
CA LEU A 238 20.30 -11.26 -14.07
C LEU A 238 20.51 -12.67 -13.53
N LYS A 239 19.97 -13.66 -14.23
CA LYS A 239 20.25 -15.07 -14.03
C LYS A 239 21.41 -15.46 -14.95
N ILE A 240 22.42 -16.14 -14.41
CA ILE A 240 23.50 -16.70 -15.23
C ILE A 240 23.47 -18.21 -15.16
N ASP A 241 23.42 -18.83 -16.34
CA ASP A 241 23.59 -20.26 -16.51
C ASP A 241 25.01 -20.56 -17.01
N GLY A 242 25.67 -21.55 -16.39
CA GLY A 242 26.98 -22.05 -16.81
C GLY A 242 28.16 -21.70 -15.89
N VAL A 243 27.99 -20.84 -14.88
CA VAL A 243 29.09 -20.50 -13.96
C VAL A 243 29.22 -21.54 -12.84
N ARG A 244 30.39 -22.17 -12.74
CA ARG A 244 30.69 -23.22 -11.75
C ARG A 244 31.88 -22.92 -10.84
N THR A 245 32.64 -21.86 -11.13
CA THR A 245 33.92 -21.54 -10.50
C THR A 245 33.98 -20.11 -9.98
N ASP A 246 34.53 -19.92 -8.77
CA ASP A 246 34.63 -18.60 -8.11
C ASP A 246 35.51 -17.61 -8.91
N HIS A 247 36.49 -18.12 -9.67
CA HIS A 247 37.32 -17.31 -10.55
C HIS A 247 36.53 -16.67 -11.71
N SER A 248 35.62 -17.43 -12.33
CA SER A 248 34.78 -16.93 -13.42
C SER A 248 33.81 -15.85 -12.92
N MET A 249 33.34 -15.96 -11.67
CA MET A 249 32.50 -14.96 -11.03
C MET A 249 33.23 -13.64 -10.77
N ARG A 250 34.49 -13.68 -10.32
CA ARG A 250 35.30 -12.47 -10.11
C ARG A 250 35.58 -11.76 -11.43
N ALA A 251 35.92 -12.52 -12.47
CA ALA A 251 36.12 -11.97 -13.81
C ALA A 251 34.87 -11.25 -14.33
N ILE A 252 33.69 -11.85 -14.19
CA ILE A 252 32.41 -11.21 -14.56
C ILE A 252 32.13 -9.97 -13.69
N LYS A 253 32.47 -10.00 -12.40
CA LYS A 253 32.29 -8.86 -11.50
C LYS A 253 33.15 -7.67 -11.91
N GLU A 254 34.42 -7.91 -12.16
CA GLU A 254 35.37 -6.86 -12.56
C GLU A 254 35.00 -6.27 -13.92
N SER A 255 34.62 -7.12 -14.88
CA SER A 255 34.15 -6.68 -16.20
C SER A 255 32.86 -5.84 -16.11
N LEU A 256 31.86 -6.26 -15.33
CA LEU A 256 30.64 -5.46 -15.12
C LEU A 256 30.92 -4.15 -14.36
N GLN A 257 31.84 -4.14 -13.40
CA GLN A 257 32.23 -2.92 -12.68
C GLN A 257 33.03 -1.95 -13.55
N ALA A 258 33.71 -2.43 -14.59
CA ALA A 258 34.44 -1.60 -15.54
C ALA A 258 33.52 -0.85 -16.53
N LEU A 259 32.25 -1.26 -16.66
CA LEU A 259 31.31 -0.60 -17.56
C LEU A 259 30.90 0.80 -17.07
N PRO A 260 30.82 1.80 -17.97
CA PRO A 260 30.43 3.15 -17.61
C PRO A 260 28.98 3.18 -17.09
N GLY A 261 28.79 3.79 -15.92
CA GLY A 261 27.47 3.94 -15.30
C GLY A 261 27.05 2.81 -14.37
N VAL A 262 27.86 1.76 -14.20
CA VAL A 262 27.65 0.74 -13.15
C VAL A 262 28.19 1.26 -11.82
N GLN A 263 27.38 1.19 -10.76
CA GLN A 263 27.77 1.64 -9.42
C GLN A 263 28.07 0.49 -8.47
N ASP A 264 27.23 -0.54 -8.47
CA ASP A 264 27.38 -1.69 -7.59
C ASP A 264 26.96 -2.99 -8.31
N VAL A 265 27.67 -4.07 -7.98
CA VAL A 265 27.43 -5.40 -8.52
C VAL A 265 27.49 -6.40 -7.37
N ASN A 266 26.33 -6.91 -6.98
CA ASN A 266 26.20 -7.93 -5.95
C ASN A 266 25.86 -9.29 -6.59
N MET A 267 26.55 -10.35 -6.15
CA MET A 267 26.39 -11.69 -6.73
C MET A 267 26.08 -12.70 -5.64
N SER A 268 25.03 -13.49 -5.84
CA SER A 268 24.63 -14.56 -4.93
C SER A 268 24.83 -15.93 -5.57
N LEU A 269 25.83 -16.66 -5.07
CA LEU A 269 26.18 -18.03 -5.51
C LEU A 269 25.06 -19.06 -5.29
N LYS A 270 24.21 -18.86 -4.26
CA LYS A 270 23.12 -19.81 -3.95
C LYS A 270 21.99 -19.78 -4.96
N HIS A 271 21.84 -18.67 -5.70
CA HIS A 271 20.67 -18.43 -6.57
C HIS A 271 21.05 -18.18 -8.04
N ASN A 272 22.33 -18.32 -8.42
CA ASN A 272 22.85 -17.94 -9.74
C ASN A 272 22.36 -16.55 -10.18
N LYS A 273 22.36 -15.61 -9.23
CA LYS A 273 21.75 -14.29 -9.37
C LYS A 273 22.82 -13.22 -9.27
N ILE A 274 22.87 -12.33 -10.26
CA ILE A 274 23.63 -11.08 -10.22
C ILE A 274 22.66 -9.91 -10.14
N SER A 275 22.85 -9.04 -9.16
CA SER A 275 22.14 -7.76 -9.06
C SER A 275 23.10 -6.63 -9.44
N VAL A 276 22.79 -5.91 -10.51
CA VAL A 276 23.57 -4.76 -11.00
C VAL A 276 22.78 -3.48 -10.75
N SER A 277 23.40 -2.51 -10.09
CA SER A 277 22.89 -1.15 -9.91
C SER A 277 23.59 -0.23 -10.89
N TYR A 278 22.82 0.44 -11.76
CA TYR A 278 23.36 1.21 -12.88
C TYR A 278 22.54 2.45 -13.20
N LYS A 279 23.16 3.42 -13.87
CA LYS A 279 22.49 4.61 -14.43
C LYS A 279 21.93 4.31 -15.83
N PRO A 280 20.58 4.34 -16.04
CA PRO A 280 19.95 4.03 -17.33
C PRO A 280 20.36 4.96 -18.49
N GLU A 281 20.93 6.12 -18.20
CA GLU A 281 21.38 7.08 -19.22
C GLU A 281 22.69 6.67 -19.89
N MET A 282 23.51 5.88 -19.20
CA MET A 282 24.88 5.55 -19.64
C MET A 282 25.02 4.09 -20.11
N THR A 283 24.25 3.17 -19.52
CA THR A 283 24.33 1.74 -19.82
C THR A 283 22.98 1.05 -19.59
N GLY A 284 22.82 -0.16 -20.11
CA GLY A 284 21.55 -0.88 -20.03
C GLY A 284 21.68 -2.40 -20.02
N PRO A 285 20.54 -3.11 -19.85
CA PRO A 285 20.48 -4.56 -19.66
C PRO A 285 21.19 -5.37 -20.75
N ARG A 286 20.99 -4.99 -22.02
CA ARG A 286 21.63 -5.63 -23.18
C ARG A 286 23.16 -5.57 -23.10
N THR A 287 23.71 -4.45 -22.66
CA THR A 287 25.16 -4.27 -22.53
C THR A 287 25.73 -5.23 -21.49
N PHE A 288 25.03 -5.43 -20.37
CA PHE A 288 25.45 -6.40 -19.35
C PHE A 288 25.41 -7.84 -19.84
N ILE A 289 24.34 -8.23 -20.55
CA ILE A 289 24.23 -9.59 -21.11
C ILE A 289 25.35 -9.83 -22.11
N ASN A 290 25.56 -8.91 -23.05
CA ASN A 290 26.64 -9.02 -24.03
C ASN A 290 28.03 -9.11 -23.38
N GLU A 291 28.26 -8.35 -22.32
CA GLU A 291 29.53 -8.34 -21.59
C GLU A 291 29.77 -9.64 -20.79
N ILE A 292 28.71 -10.20 -20.20
CA ILE A 292 28.79 -11.51 -19.52
C ILE A 292 29.07 -12.63 -20.54
N GLU A 293 28.42 -12.58 -21.71
CA GLU A 293 28.59 -13.57 -22.77
C GLU A 293 29.96 -13.47 -23.47
N SER A 294 30.51 -12.26 -23.62
CA SER A 294 31.84 -12.01 -24.19
C SER A 294 32.95 -12.51 -23.25
N THR A 295 32.85 -12.22 -21.95
CA THR A 295 33.78 -12.70 -20.91
C THR A 295 33.79 -14.23 -20.83
N GLY A 296 32.66 -14.86 -21.10
CA GLY A 296 32.49 -16.30 -21.09
C GLY A 296 32.84 -17.06 -22.36
N SER A 297 33.35 -16.41 -23.42
CA SER A 297 33.53 -17.07 -24.73
C SER A 297 32.29 -17.88 -25.18
N ARG A 298 31.08 -17.35 -24.93
CA ARG A 298 29.76 -17.99 -25.19
C ARG A 298 29.40 -19.23 -24.34
N SER A 299 30.20 -19.62 -23.33
CA SER A 299 29.81 -20.71 -22.43
C SER A 299 28.82 -20.29 -21.34
N PHE A 300 28.71 -18.98 -21.08
CA PHE A 300 27.75 -18.41 -20.14
C PHE A 300 26.57 -17.86 -20.90
N LYS A 301 25.36 -18.11 -20.38
CA LYS A 301 24.13 -17.53 -20.90
C LYS A 301 23.51 -16.68 -19.81
N ALA A 302 23.35 -15.39 -20.08
CA ALA A 302 22.71 -14.46 -19.15
C ALA A 302 21.31 -14.15 -19.64
N SER A 303 20.32 -14.26 -18.74
CA SER A 303 18.95 -13.84 -19.01
C SER A 303 18.48 -12.92 -17.88
N ILE A 304 17.49 -12.08 -18.16
CA ILE A 304 16.85 -11.31 -17.09
C ILE A 304 16.25 -12.30 -16.09
N TYR A 305 16.52 -12.06 -14.80
CA TYR A 305 15.92 -12.86 -13.75
C TYR A 305 14.43 -12.50 -13.71
N PRO A 306 13.51 -13.46 -13.95
CA PRO A 306 12.09 -13.15 -14.02
C PRO A 306 11.58 -12.61 -12.68
N LYS A 307 11.38 -11.30 -12.58
CA LYS A 307 10.80 -10.63 -11.38
C LYS A 307 9.35 -11.06 -11.14
N VAL A 308 8.63 -11.44 -12.20
CA VAL A 308 7.18 -11.70 -12.18
C VAL A 308 6.84 -13.08 -11.58
N GLY A 309 7.76 -14.04 -11.59
CA GLY A 309 7.54 -15.38 -11.05
C GLY A 309 7.77 -15.52 -9.53
N GLY A 310 8.65 -14.69 -8.95
CA GLY A 310 9.06 -14.83 -7.55
C GLY A 310 7.94 -14.58 -6.54
N ARG A 311 7.02 -13.65 -6.82
CA ARG A 311 5.95 -13.26 -5.89
C ARG A 311 4.89 -14.35 -5.73
N GLU A 312 4.53 -15.03 -6.81
CA GLU A 312 3.59 -16.15 -6.76
C GLU A 312 4.22 -17.41 -6.16
N THR A 313 5.47 -17.73 -6.48
CA THR A 313 6.14 -18.92 -5.97
C THR A 313 6.39 -18.84 -4.47
N HIS A 314 6.94 -17.71 -3.97
CA HIS A 314 7.14 -17.49 -2.53
C HIS A 314 5.82 -17.55 -1.76
N ARG A 315 4.75 -17.02 -2.35
CA ARG A 315 3.41 -17.03 -1.71
C ARG A 315 2.78 -18.43 -1.69
N LYS A 316 2.90 -19.18 -2.77
CA LYS A 316 2.46 -20.59 -2.82
C LYS A 316 3.22 -21.44 -1.81
N GLU A 317 4.51 -21.17 -1.63
CA GLU A 317 5.34 -21.78 -0.59
C GLU A 317 4.87 -21.40 0.82
N GLU A 318 4.55 -20.14 1.07
CA GLU A 318 4.03 -19.68 2.36
C GLU A 318 2.68 -20.33 2.71
N ILE A 319 1.74 -20.39 1.76
CA ILE A 319 0.45 -21.08 1.94
C ILE A 319 0.70 -22.55 2.30
N LYS A 320 1.59 -23.23 1.57
CA LYS A 320 1.94 -24.63 1.79
C LYS A 320 2.61 -24.84 3.15
N GLN A 321 3.42 -23.88 3.60
CA GLN A 321 4.07 -23.92 4.90
C GLN A 321 3.05 -23.84 6.04
N TYR A 322 2.12 -22.88 6.01
CA TYR A 322 1.06 -22.78 7.03
C TYR A 322 0.13 -23.99 7.02
N TYR A 323 -0.23 -24.49 5.83
CA TYR A 323 -1.03 -25.70 5.70
C TYR A 323 -0.33 -26.92 6.32
N ARG A 324 0.96 -27.12 6.03
CA ARG A 324 1.76 -28.20 6.61
C ARG A 324 1.88 -28.07 8.13
N SER A 325 2.19 -26.87 8.64
CA SER A 325 2.29 -26.64 10.08
C SER A 325 0.97 -26.89 10.81
N PHE A 326 -0.17 -26.48 10.23
CA PHE A 326 -1.50 -26.78 10.76
C PHE A 326 -1.82 -28.27 10.71
N LEU A 327 -1.50 -28.96 9.61
CA LEU A 327 -1.71 -30.40 9.52
C LEU A 327 -0.88 -31.17 10.55
N TRP A 328 0.39 -30.80 10.72
CA TRP A 328 1.25 -31.36 11.76
C TRP A 328 0.73 -31.05 13.16
N SER A 329 0.20 -29.86 13.41
CA SER A 329 -0.36 -29.53 14.73
C SER A 329 -1.61 -30.35 15.02
N LEU A 330 -2.48 -30.56 14.03
CA LEU A 330 -3.69 -31.36 14.15
C LEU A 330 -3.37 -32.84 14.48
N VAL A 331 -2.32 -33.40 13.88
CA VAL A 331 -1.85 -34.78 14.17
C VAL A 331 -1.54 -34.99 15.65
N PHE A 332 -0.99 -33.99 16.33
CA PHE A 332 -0.67 -34.08 17.76
C PHE A 332 -1.81 -33.58 18.66
N THR A 333 -2.54 -32.52 18.27
CA THR A 333 -3.63 -31.93 19.06
C THR A 333 -4.86 -32.84 19.12
N VAL A 334 -5.23 -33.53 18.03
CA VAL A 334 -6.43 -34.39 18.03
C VAL A 334 -6.31 -35.55 19.04
N PRO A 335 -5.18 -36.30 19.09
CA PRO A 335 -4.98 -37.27 20.16
C PRO A 335 -5.05 -36.67 21.57
N ILE A 336 -4.46 -35.50 21.80
CA ILE A 336 -4.53 -34.82 23.11
C ILE A 336 -5.99 -34.54 23.48
N PHE A 337 -6.75 -33.94 22.57
CA PHE A 337 -8.18 -33.66 22.76
C PHE A 337 -8.99 -34.93 23.03
N LEU A 338 -8.77 -35.99 22.23
CA LEU A 338 -9.47 -37.26 22.43
C LEU A 338 -9.14 -37.90 23.78
N THR A 339 -7.87 -37.87 24.20
CA THR A 339 -7.45 -38.40 25.51
C THR A 339 -7.96 -37.60 26.70
N SER A 340 -8.10 -36.27 26.54
CA SER A 340 -8.53 -35.37 27.60
C SER A 340 -10.06 -35.32 27.76
N MET A 341 -10.82 -35.25 26.67
CA MET A 341 -12.28 -35.11 26.73
C MET A 341 -13.05 -36.39 26.43
N VAL A 342 -12.66 -37.17 25.42
CA VAL A 342 -13.52 -38.24 24.86
C VAL A 342 -13.28 -39.58 25.54
N PHE A 343 -12.02 -39.95 25.73
CA PHE A 343 -11.63 -41.25 26.28
C PHE A 343 -11.94 -41.40 27.78
N LEU A 344 -12.26 -40.31 28.48
CA LEU A 344 -12.77 -40.35 29.85
C LEU A 344 -14.18 -40.96 29.97
N TYR A 345 -14.98 -40.93 28.88
CA TYR A 345 -16.34 -41.46 28.87
C TYR A 345 -16.42 -42.95 28.51
N ILE A 346 -15.31 -43.56 28.06
CA ILE A 346 -15.26 -44.98 27.68
C ILE A 346 -14.62 -45.79 28.82
N PRO A 347 -15.38 -46.59 29.60
CA PRO A 347 -14.89 -47.19 30.84
C PRO A 347 -13.68 -48.12 30.66
N GLY A 348 -13.58 -48.84 29.53
CA GLY A 348 -12.44 -49.73 29.26
C GLY A 348 -11.13 -48.99 28.93
N ILE A 349 -11.22 -47.80 28.34
CA ILE A 349 -10.06 -46.97 27.97
C ILE A 349 -9.64 -46.09 29.15
N LYS A 350 -10.60 -45.62 29.95
CA LYS A 350 -10.35 -44.88 31.18
C LYS A 350 -9.43 -45.64 32.15
N HIS A 351 -9.69 -46.93 32.37
CA HIS A 351 -8.84 -47.74 33.24
C HIS A 351 -7.38 -47.87 32.76
N ALA A 352 -7.13 -47.84 31.45
CA ALA A 352 -5.79 -47.90 30.89
C ALA A 352 -5.05 -46.54 30.90
N PHE A 353 -5.78 -45.43 30.97
CA PHE A 353 -5.19 -44.10 31.11
C PHE A 353 -5.02 -43.69 32.57
N ASP A 354 -5.90 -44.15 33.46
CA ASP A 354 -5.83 -43.94 34.90
C ASP A 354 -4.85 -44.91 35.60
N THR A 355 -4.25 -45.87 34.89
CA THR A 355 -3.18 -46.70 35.47
C THR A 355 -2.00 -45.82 35.88
N GLU A 356 -1.63 -45.93 37.16
CA GLU A 356 -0.55 -45.18 37.78
C GLU A 356 0.80 -45.83 37.44
N ILE A 357 1.74 -45.06 36.87
CA ILE A 357 3.09 -45.55 36.53
C ILE A 357 4.03 -45.37 37.73
N VAL A 358 4.00 -44.17 38.34
CA VAL A 358 4.81 -43.80 39.52
C VAL A 358 3.96 -42.89 40.42
N ASN A 359 3.83 -43.24 41.70
CA ASN A 359 2.97 -42.55 42.67
C ASN A 359 1.57 -42.30 42.08
N MET A 360 1.15 -41.04 41.87
CA MET A 360 -0.15 -40.68 41.28
C MET A 360 -0.06 -40.15 39.84
N MET A 361 1.09 -40.36 39.17
CA MET A 361 1.24 -39.98 37.76
C MET A 361 0.57 -41.03 36.86
N SER A 362 -0.48 -40.60 36.17
CA SER A 362 -1.24 -41.43 35.23
C SER A 362 -0.57 -41.53 33.85
N VAL A 363 -0.78 -42.66 33.15
CA VAL A 363 -0.36 -42.83 31.74
C VAL A 363 -0.93 -41.71 30.85
N GLY A 364 -2.17 -41.29 31.12
CA GLY A 364 -2.84 -40.22 30.39
C GLY A 364 -2.12 -38.88 30.47
N MET A 365 -1.63 -38.49 31.66
CA MET A 365 -0.89 -37.24 31.86
C MET A 365 0.46 -37.23 31.14
N LEU A 366 1.20 -38.35 31.21
CA LEU A 366 2.49 -38.47 30.55
C LEU A 366 2.35 -38.44 29.03
N LEU A 367 1.33 -39.12 28.48
CA LEU A 367 1.04 -39.10 27.05
C LEU A 367 0.70 -37.67 26.57
N ARG A 368 -0.13 -36.94 27.31
CA ARG A 368 -0.49 -35.55 27.00
C ARG A 368 0.71 -34.60 27.08
N TRP A 369 1.61 -34.80 28.05
CA TRP A 369 2.86 -34.04 28.13
C TRP A 369 3.76 -34.28 26.90
N VAL A 370 3.98 -35.55 26.53
CA VAL A 370 4.82 -35.91 25.38
C VAL A 370 4.24 -35.39 24.07
N LEU A 371 2.93 -35.49 23.86
CA LEU A 371 2.28 -35.02 22.62
C LEU A 371 2.16 -33.50 22.52
N SER A 372 2.02 -32.79 23.65
CA SER A 372 1.91 -31.33 23.65
C SER A 372 3.25 -30.63 23.45
N THR A 373 4.36 -31.24 23.86
CA THR A 373 5.71 -30.65 23.77
C THR A 373 6.12 -30.28 22.33
N PRO A 374 5.94 -31.15 21.30
CA PRO A 374 6.19 -30.77 19.90
C PRO A 374 5.31 -29.62 19.41
N VAL A 375 4.03 -29.62 19.77
CA VAL A 375 3.09 -28.54 19.39
C VAL A 375 3.55 -27.21 19.96
N GLN A 376 3.94 -27.20 21.23
CA GLN A 376 4.44 -26.03 21.94
C GLN A 376 5.72 -25.50 21.29
N PHE A 377 6.81 -26.28 21.30
CA PHE A 377 8.13 -25.74 21.01
C PHE A 377 8.56 -25.83 19.55
N ILE A 378 8.07 -26.81 18.78
CA ILE A 378 8.45 -26.97 17.37
C ILE A 378 7.52 -26.13 16.50
N ILE A 379 6.20 -26.36 16.63
CA ILE A 379 5.21 -25.68 15.79
C ILE A 379 4.99 -24.25 16.30
N GLY A 380 4.89 -24.07 17.62
CA GLY A 380 4.74 -22.75 18.24
C GLY A 380 5.98 -21.86 18.19
N ARG A 381 7.15 -22.37 17.77
CA ARG A 381 8.44 -21.62 17.71
C ARG A 381 8.30 -20.25 17.05
N ARG A 382 7.48 -20.15 16.01
CA ARG A 382 7.25 -18.91 15.26
C ARG A 382 6.62 -17.82 16.14
N PHE A 383 5.64 -18.17 16.96
CA PHE A 383 4.97 -17.23 17.87
C PHE A 383 5.91 -16.76 18.97
N TYR A 384 6.75 -17.64 19.50
CA TYR A 384 7.80 -17.25 20.46
C TYR A 384 8.78 -16.27 19.86
N SER A 385 9.32 -16.56 18.67
CA SER A 385 10.23 -15.64 18.00
C SER A 385 9.58 -14.28 17.74
N GLY A 386 8.31 -14.25 17.34
CA GLY A 386 7.53 -13.02 17.18
C GLY A 386 7.36 -12.23 18.48
N SER A 387 7.01 -12.93 19.58
CA SER A 387 6.88 -12.35 20.92
C SER A 387 8.18 -11.73 21.43
N TYR A 388 9.30 -12.48 21.35
CA TYR A 388 10.61 -11.98 21.81
C TYR A 388 11.06 -10.75 21.03
N LYS A 389 10.86 -10.75 19.70
CA LYS A 389 11.11 -9.57 18.88
C LYS A 389 10.21 -8.41 19.32
N ALA A 390 8.90 -8.61 19.47
CA ALA A 390 7.99 -7.53 19.85
C ALA A 390 8.35 -6.87 21.19
N LEU A 391 8.65 -7.68 22.21
CA LEU A 391 9.09 -7.24 23.54
C LEU A 391 10.42 -6.48 23.49
N GLY A 392 11.38 -6.93 22.68
CA GLY A 392 12.66 -6.23 22.49
C GLY A 392 12.51 -4.80 21.95
N HIS A 393 11.41 -4.51 21.26
CA HIS A 393 11.11 -3.20 20.67
C HIS A 393 10.10 -2.38 21.50
N GLY A 394 9.80 -2.77 22.74
CA GLY A 394 8.86 -2.04 23.61
C GLY A 394 7.40 -2.08 23.13
N SER A 395 7.04 -3.08 22.33
CA SER A 395 5.68 -3.26 21.82
C SER A 395 5.08 -4.59 22.29
N ALA A 396 3.77 -4.61 22.57
CA ALA A 396 3.04 -5.83 22.89
C ALA A 396 2.13 -6.19 21.70
N ASN A 397 2.38 -7.33 21.06
CA ASN A 397 1.59 -7.83 19.93
C ASN A 397 0.74 -9.05 20.33
N MET A 398 -0.09 -9.56 19.40
CA MET A 398 -0.89 -10.78 19.65
C MET A 398 -0.01 -11.98 19.98
N ASP A 399 1.20 -12.08 19.41
CA ASP A 399 2.13 -13.18 19.66
C ASP A 399 2.62 -13.20 21.12
N VAL A 400 2.77 -12.03 21.77
CA VAL A 400 3.10 -11.93 23.21
C VAL A 400 2.00 -12.55 24.08
N LEU A 401 0.74 -12.25 23.79
CA LEU A 401 -0.39 -12.83 24.54
C LEU A 401 -0.47 -14.34 24.35
N ILE A 402 -0.25 -14.82 23.12
CA ILE A 402 -0.23 -16.25 22.80
C ILE A 402 0.92 -16.93 23.52
N ALA A 403 2.13 -16.36 23.48
CA ALA A 403 3.31 -16.92 24.12
C ALA A 403 3.17 -17.00 25.64
N LEU A 404 2.66 -15.94 26.29
CA LEU A 404 2.41 -15.94 27.74
C LEU A 404 1.29 -16.89 28.14
N GLY A 405 0.18 -16.92 27.39
CA GLY A 405 -0.97 -17.80 27.65
C GLY A 405 -0.61 -19.29 27.54
N THR A 406 0.00 -19.67 26.42
CA THR A 406 0.42 -21.06 26.17
C THR A 406 1.54 -21.48 27.11
N ASN A 407 2.52 -20.63 27.42
CA ASN A 407 3.55 -20.97 28.40
C ASN A 407 2.97 -21.10 29.81
N GLY A 408 2.06 -20.21 30.22
CA GLY A 408 1.39 -20.30 31.51
C GLY A 408 0.68 -21.65 31.68
N ALA A 409 -0.12 -22.05 30.69
CA ALA A 409 -0.81 -23.33 30.70
C ALA A 409 0.15 -24.53 30.66
N TYR A 410 1.17 -24.49 29.80
CA TYR A 410 2.12 -25.59 29.63
C TYR A 410 3.00 -25.79 30.88
N PHE A 411 3.62 -24.73 31.42
CA PHE A 411 4.47 -24.85 32.60
C PHE A 411 3.68 -25.19 33.87
N TYR A 412 2.45 -24.69 34.01
CA TYR A 412 1.55 -25.15 35.07
C TYR A 412 1.30 -26.68 34.96
N SER A 413 1.04 -27.17 33.74
CA SER A 413 0.78 -28.59 33.51
C SER A 413 2.01 -29.45 33.79
N VAL A 414 3.21 -28.98 33.43
CA VAL A 414 4.47 -29.64 33.80
C VAL A 414 4.68 -29.65 35.31
N TYR A 415 4.40 -28.53 35.99
CA TYR A 415 4.46 -28.46 37.45
C TYR A 415 3.50 -29.46 38.12
N SER A 416 2.26 -29.52 37.64
CA SER A 416 1.23 -30.47 38.11
C SER A 416 1.68 -31.93 37.94
N VAL A 417 2.27 -32.29 36.79
CA VAL A 417 2.82 -33.63 36.54
C VAL A 417 4.02 -33.94 37.43
N LEU A 418 4.96 -33.01 37.59
CA LEU A 418 6.13 -33.20 38.47
C LEU A 418 5.73 -33.35 39.94
N ARG A 419 4.72 -32.58 40.36
CA ARG A 419 4.17 -32.65 41.72
C ARG A 419 3.42 -33.97 41.95
N ALA A 420 2.62 -34.42 40.99
CA ALA A 420 1.94 -35.73 41.04
C ALA A 420 2.94 -36.91 41.03
N ALA A 421 4.12 -36.74 40.42
CA ALA A 421 5.19 -37.73 40.46
C ALA A 421 5.90 -37.76 41.82
N THR A 422 5.99 -36.63 42.54
CA THR A 422 6.75 -36.53 43.81
C THR A 422 5.87 -36.78 45.05
N SER A 423 4.60 -36.38 45.01
CA SER A 423 3.65 -36.46 46.13
C SER A 423 2.72 -37.66 46.02
N LYS A 424 2.37 -38.28 47.16
CA LYS A 424 1.55 -39.50 47.23
C LYS A 424 0.04 -39.28 47.32
N ASP A 425 -0.41 -38.04 47.52
CA ASP A 425 -1.82 -37.71 47.77
C ASP A 425 -2.42 -36.70 46.76
N PHE A 426 -1.63 -36.19 45.81
CA PHE A 426 -2.04 -35.12 44.91
C PHE A 426 -2.49 -35.64 43.54
N LYS A 427 -3.80 -35.56 43.24
CA LYS A 427 -4.35 -35.77 41.87
C LYS A 427 -4.30 -34.44 41.12
N GLY A 428 -3.16 -34.09 40.54
CA GLY A 428 -3.07 -32.88 39.73
C GLY A 428 -4.01 -32.92 38.52
N THR A 429 -4.56 -31.76 38.14
CA THR A 429 -5.20 -31.62 36.82
C THR A 429 -4.21 -30.96 35.87
N ASP A 430 -4.18 -31.40 34.62
CA ASP A 430 -3.31 -30.86 33.59
C ASP A 430 -4.11 -30.07 32.55
N PHE A 431 -3.46 -29.05 31.97
CA PHE A 431 -4.00 -28.18 30.93
C PHE A 431 -3.16 -28.24 29.65
N PHE A 432 -2.51 -29.37 29.36
CA PHE A 432 -1.74 -29.55 28.12
C PHE A 432 -2.63 -29.40 26.88
N GLU A 433 -3.90 -29.76 26.99
CA GLU A 433 -4.92 -29.60 25.95
C GLU A 433 -5.12 -28.14 25.57
N THR A 434 -5.22 -27.22 26.54
CA THR A 434 -5.50 -25.81 26.26
C THR A 434 -4.34 -25.19 25.47
N SER A 435 -3.10 -25.48 25.85
CA SER A 435 -1.91 -24.99 25.14
C SER A 435 -1.86 -25.50 23.70
N ALA A 436 -2.05 -26.81 23.50
CA ALA A 436 -1.97 -27.42 22.17
C ALA A 436 -3.14 -27.00 21.25
N MET A 437 -4.36 -26.87 21.78
CA MET A 437 -5.52 -26.44 21.00
C MET A 437 -5.42 -24.98 20.60
N LEU A 438 -4.99 -24.08 21.49
CA LEU A 438 -4.83 -22.67 21.18
C LEU A 438 -3.88 -22.47 19.99
N ILE A 439 -2.69 -23.09 20.03
CA ILE A 439 -1.71 -23.00 18.93
C ILE A 439 -2.31 -23.52 17.62
N SER A 440 -3.00 -24.66 17.65
CA SER A 440 -3.64 -25.25 16.46
C SER A 440 -4.74 -24.38 15.87
N PHE A 441 -5.61 -23.78 16.69
CA PHE A 441 -6.66 -22.88 16.20
C PHE A 441 -6.12 -21.56 15.64
N ILE A 442 -5.06 -21.02 16.26
CA ILE A 442 -4.39 -19.82 15.75
C ILE A 442 -3.74 -20.11 14.38
N LEU A 443 -3.10 -21.27 14.22
CA LEU A 443 -2.52 -21.69 12.93
C LEU A 443 -3.58 -21.86 11.85
N LEU A 444 -4.75 -22.43 12.18
CA LEU A 444 -5.88 -22.49 11.26
C LEU A 444 -6.32 -21.09 10.82
N GLY A 445 -6.47 -20.18 11.78
CA GLY A 445 -6.82 -18.79 11.50
C GLY A 445 -5.81 -18.11 10.57
N LYS A 446 -4.51 -18.28 10.82
CA LYS A 446 -3.42 -17.77 9.98
C LYS A 446 -3.38 -18.41 8.59
N TYR A 447 -3.64 -19.72 8.49
CA TYR A 447 -3.75 -20.40 7.20
C TYR A 447 -4.90 -19.83 6.36
N LEU A 448 -6.08 -19.66 6.96
CA LEU A 448 -7.23 -19.04 6.30
C LEU A 448 -6.89 -17.59 5.87
N GLU A 449 -6.20 -16.82 6.71
CA GLU A 449 -5.76 -15.45 6.40
C GLU A 449 -4.91 -15.39 5.12
N VAL A 450 -3.89 -16.25 5.01
CA VAL A 450 -2.95 -16.25 3.88
C VAL A 450 -3.59 -16.80 2.61
N LEU A 451 -4.37 -17.89 2.72
CA LEU A 451 -5.11 -18.46 1.59
C LEU A 451 -6.00 -17.41 0.95
N ALA A 452 -6.67 -16.66 1.81
CA ALA A 452 -7.60 -15.66 1.40
C ALA A 452 -6.80 -14.53 0.67
N LYS A 453 -5.71 -13.99 1.26
CA LYS A 453 -4.93 -12.87 0.69
C LYS A 453 -4.41 -13.14 -0.74
N GLY A 454 -4.27 -14.41 -1.14
CA GLY A 454 -3.80 -14.88 -2.45
C GLY A 454 -4.51 -14.29 -3.68
N LYS A 455 -5.84 -14.17 -3.64
CA LYS A 455 -6.69 -13.97 -4.84
C LYS A 455 -6.72 -12.54 -5.41
N THR A 456 -6.33 -11.53 -4.65
CA THR A 456 -6.42 -10.11 -5.08
C THR A 456 -5.25 -9.66 -5.96
N SER A 457 -4.08 -10.29 -5.83
CA SER A 457 -2.87 -9.93 -6.58
C SER A 457 -2.93 -10.30 -8.06
N GLU A 458 -3.75 -11.29 -8.42
CA GLU A 458 -3.93 -11.76 -9.80
C GLU A 458 -4.52 -10.67 -10.72
N ALA A 459 -5.35 -9.77 -10.18
CA ALA A 459 -5.93 -8.66 -10.94
C ALA A 459 -4.89 -7.60 -11.34
N ILE A 460 -3.81 -7.46 -10.59
CA ILE A 460 -2.72 -6.50 -10.87
C ILE A 460 -1.79 -7.08 -11.94
N ALA A 461 -1.53 -8.39 -11.89
CA ALA A 461 -0.73 -9.09 -12.90
C ALA A 461 -1.31 -8.88 -14.32
N LYS A 462 -2.64 -8.87 -14.45
CA LYS A 462 -3.33 -8.58 -15.72
C LYS A 462 -3.05 -7.19 -16.31
N LEU A 463 -2.62 -6.22 -15.50
CA LEU A 463 -2.19 -4.91 -16.01
C LEU A 463 -0.78 -4.96 -16.60
N MET A 464 0.08 -5.88 -16.14
CA MET A 464 1.41 -6.08 -16.69
C MET A 464 1.37 -6.74 -18.07
N ASP A 465 0.35 -7.56 -18.35
CA ASP A 465 0.09 -8.16 -19.67
C ASP A 465 -0.29 -7.13 -20.76
N LEU A 466 -0.48 -5.86 -20.39
CA LEU A 466 -0.77 -4.80 -21.35
C LEU A 466 0.46 -4.42 -22.17
N ALA A 467 1.67 -4.50 -21.61
CA ALA A 467 2.90 -4.31 -22.38
C ALA A 467 3.21 -5.56 -23.22
N PRO A 468 3.67 -5.42 -24.48
CA PRO A 468 4.09 -6.56 -25.27
C PRO A 468 5.37 -7.20 -24.67
N GLY A 469 5.50 -8.52 -24.80
CA GLY A 469 6.69 -9.25 -24.34
C GLY A 469 7.89 -9.06 -25.27
N THR A 470 7.68 -8.72 -26.54
CA THR A 470 8.75 -8.50 -27.53
C THR A 470 8.60 -7.15 -28.23
N ALA A 471 9.71 -6.66 -28.79
CA ALA A 471 9.79 -5.43 -29.56
C ALA A 471 10.79 -5.61 -30.71
N THR A 472 10.51 -4.98 -31.85
CA THR A 472 11.42 -5.00 -33.01
C THR A 472 12.36 -3.80 -32.95
N LEU A 473 13.62 -4.05 -32.61
CA LEU A 473 14.68 -3.04 -32.60
C LEU A 473 15.20 -2.80 -34.02
N LEU A 474 15.40 -1.53 -34.36
CA LEU A 474 16.05 -1.08 -35.59
C LEU A 474 17.43 -0.51 -35.26
N THR A 475 18.44 -0.99 -35.98
CA THR A 475 19.74 -0.30 -36.04
C THR A 475 19.74 0.63 -37.25
N LEU A 476 20.08 1.90 -37.01
CA LEU A 476 20.16 2.92 -38.04
C LEU A 476 21.62 3.21 -38.38
N ASP A 477 21.90 3.57 -39.63
CA ASP A 477 23.16 4.21 -40.00
C ASP A 477 23.14 5.71 -39.61
N ASP A 478 24.29 6.40 -39.78
CA ASP A 478 24.41 7.83 -39.52
C ASP A 478 23.51 8.69 -40.45
N GLU A 479 23.00 8.11 -41.54
CA GLU A 479 22.10 8.73 -42.52
C GLU A 479 20.62 8.47 -42.21
N GLY A 480 20.29 7.64 -41.21
CA GLY A 480 18.94 7.28 -40.79
C GLY A 480 18.28 6.13 -41.56
N ASN A 481 19.01 5.38 -42.37
CA ASN A 481 18.54 4.17 -43.04
C ASN A 481 18.61 2.96 -42.11
N VAL A 482 17.75 1.97 -42.38
CA VAL A 482 17.66 0.75 -41.56
C VAL A 482 18.74 -0.23 -41.99
N MET A 483 19.67 -0.53 -41.09
CA MET A 483 20.76 -1.49 -41.30
C MET A 483 20.32 -2.93 -40.97
N SER A 484 19.61 -3.11 -39.86
CA SER A 484 19.03 -4.40 -39.50
C SER A 484 17.81 -4.26 -38.59
N GLU A 485 16.95 -5.28 -38.63
CA GLU A 485 15.80 -5.44 -37.73
C GLU A 485 16.02 -6.70 -36.86
N GLU A 486 15.91 -6.56 -35.55
CA GLU A 486 16.08 -7.66 -34.58
C GLU A 486 14.90 -7.67 -33.62
N GLU A 487 14.29 -8.83 -33.39
CA GLU A 487 13.27 -8.99 -32.35
C GLU A 487 13.93 -9.24 -31.00
N ILE A 488 13.69 -8.34 -30.05
CA ILE A 488 14.23 -8.37 -28.69
C ILE A 488 13.11 -8.46 -27.66
N ASP A 489 13.41 -8.94 -26.46
CA ASP A 489 12.51 -8.86 -25.32
C ASP A 489 12.28 -7.37 -24.94
N SER A 490 11.04 -6.98 -24.64
CA SER A 490 10.72 -5.60 -24.29
C SER A 490 11.44 -5.09 -23.04
N GLN A 491 11.86 -6.00 -22.16
CA GLN A 491 12.66 -5.67 -20.97
C GLN A 491 14.12 -5.32 -21.29
N LEU A 492 14.60 -5.59 -22.51
CA LEU A 492 15.97 -5.29 -22.96
C LEU A 492 16.11 -3.92 -23.65
N ILE A 493 14.99 -3.22 -23.88
CA ILE A 493 14.98 -1.90 -24.52
C ILE A 493 15.75 -0.88 -23.67
N GLN A 494 16.64 -0.14 -24.32
CA GLN A 494 17.43 0.93 -23.73
C GLN A 494 16.92 2.32 -24.16
N LYS A 495 17.30 3.36 -23.40
CA LYS A 495 17.05 4.75 -23.82
C LYS A 495 17.73 5.00 -25.16
N ASN A 496 17.08 5.76 -26.04
CA ASN A 496 17.50 6.05 -27.40
C ASN A 496 17.39 4.93 -28.43
N ASP A 497 16.95 3.73 -28.04
CA ASP A 497 16.66 2.66 -29.01
C ASP A 497 15.55 3.08 -29.96
N VAL A 498 15.67 2.67 -31.23
CA VAL A 498 14.66 2.91 -32.25
C VAL A 498 13.87 1.63 -32.46
N ILE A 499 12.57 1.69 -32.20
CA ILE A 499 11.67 0.54 -32.24
C ILE A 499 10.72 0.70 -33.41
N LYS A 500 10.55 -0.37 -34.20
CA LYS A 500 9.53 -0.46 -35.25
C LYS A 500 8.24 -0.98 -34.65
N VAL A 501 7.15 -0.23 -34.84
CA VAL A 501 5.81 -0.64 -34.44
C VAL A 501 4.95 -0.77 -35.68
N ILE A 502 4.54 -2.01 -35.97
CA ILE A 502 3.67 -2.34 -37.10
C ILE A 502 2.20 -2.06 -36.78
N PRO A 503 1.32 -1.91 -37.79
CA PRO A 503 -0.12 -1.80 -37.58
C PRO A 503 -0.66 -2.98 -36.75
N GLY A 504 -1.50 -2.72 -35.77
CA GLY A 504 -2.06 -3.71 -34.85
C GLY A 504 -1.13 -4.17 -33.72
N ALA A 505 0.14 -3.73 -33.69
CA ALA A 505 1.05 -4.02 -32.59
C ALA A 505 0.92 -2.99 -31.45
N LYS A 506 1.26 -3.42 -30.24
CA LYS A 506 1.35 -2.52 -29.09
C LYS A 506 2.71 -1.83 -29.06
N VAL A 507 2.73 -0.58 -28.59
CA VAL A 507 3.95 0.16 -28.35
C VAL A 507 4.66 -0.42 -27.13
N ALA A 508 5.92 -0.84 -27.26
CA ALA A 508 6.65 -1.51 -26.18
C ALA A 508 7.11 -0.57 -25.06
N SER A 509 7.47 0.67 -25.40
CA SER A 509 7.98 1.67 -24.46
C SER A 509 7.58 3.08 -24.85
N ASP A 510 7.58 4.00 -23.89
CA ASP A 510 7.33 5.42 -24.16
C ASP A 510 8.44 6.00 -25.04
N GLY A 511 8.05 6.89 -25.95
CA GLY A 511 8.99 7.50 -26.89
C GLY A 511 8.39 8.61 -27.71
N PHE A 512 9.11 9.05 -28.74
CA PHE A 512 8.60 9.95 -29.77
C PHE A 512 8.78 9.35 -31.16
N VAL A 513 7.87 9.69 -32.06
CA VAL A 513 7.92 9.21 -33.45
C VAL A 513 9.03 9.93 -34.20
N ILE A 514 9.98 9.17 -34.76
CA ILE A 514 11.04 9.70 -35.62
C ILE A 514 10.65 9.66 -37.10
N TRP A 515 9.81 8.70 -37.47
CA TRP A 515 9.39 8.46 -38.86
C TRP A 515 8.07 7.68 -38.90
N GLY A 516 7.26 7.97 -39.91
CA GLY A 516 5.93 7.39 -40.09
C GLY A 516 4.81 8.30 -39.60
N GLN A 517 3.60 7.96 -40.00
CA GLN A 517 2.37 8.58 -39.53
C GLN A 517 1.36 7.47 -39.27
N SER A 518 0.65 7.55 -38.14
CA SER A 518 -0.34 6.56 -37.74
C SER A 518 -1.38 7.16 -36.80
N HIS A 519 -2.47 6.44 -36.59
CA HIS A 519 -3.38 6.64 -35.48
C HIS A 519 -3.04 5.65 -34.35
N VAL A 520 -2.88 6.16 -33.14
CA VAL A 520 -2.62 5.34 -31.94
C VAL A 520 -3.83 5.38 -31.04
N ASN A 521 -4.33 4.20 -30.67
CA ASN A 521 -5.42 4.07 -29.71
C ASN A 521 -4.86 4.09 -28.28
N GLU A 522 -5.09 5.21 -27.60
CA GLU A 522 -4.67 5.44 -26.23
C GLU A 522 -5.78 5.16 -25.18
N SER A 523 -6.94 4.63 -25.60
CA SER A 523 -8.14 4.46 -24.76
C SER A 523 -7.90 3.65 -23.49
N MET A 524 -6.95 2.70 -23.53
CA MET A 524 -6.61 1.84 -22.39
C MET A 524 -5.93 2.61 -21.23
N ILE A 525 -5.35 3.77 -21.53
CA ILE A 525 -4.60 4.59 -20.56
C ILE A 525 -5.31 5.92 -20.34
N THR A 526 -5.68 6.63 -21.41
CA THR A 526 -6.28 7.96 -21.32
C THR A 526 -7.80 7.92 -21.16
N GLY A 527 -8.44 6.80 -21.48
CA GLY A 527 -9.91 6.68 -21.50
C GLY A 527 -10.58 7.31 -22.74
N GLU A 528 -9.82 8.03 -23.56
CA GLU A 528 -10.34 8.66 -24.77
C GLU A 528 -10.60 7.61 -25.86
N ALA A 529 -11.83 7.58 -26.37
CA ALA A 529 -12.25 6.53 -27.30
C ALA A 529 -11.78 6.76 -28.76
N ARG A 530 -11.44 8.00 -29.13
CA ARG A 530 -10.95 8.34 -30.48
C ARG A 530 -9.44 8.10 -30.56
N PRO A 531 -8.95 7.34 -31.55
CA PRO A 531 -7.53 7.24 -31.82
C PRO A 531 -6.90 8.61 -32.08
N VAL A 532 -5.71 8.82 -31.53
CA VAL A 532 -4.97 10.08 -31.67
C VAL A 532 -4.01 9.95 -32.85
N ALA A 533 -4.05 10.90 -33.78
CA ALA A 533 -3.09 10.96 -34.87
C ALA A 533 -1.70 11.28 -34.33
N LYS A 534 -0.70 10.50 -34.75
CA LYS A 534 0.72 10.66 -34.40
C LYS A 534 1.55 10.86 -35.66
N ARG A 535 2.35 11.91 -35.66
CA ARG A 535 3.29 12.31 -36.70
C ARG A 535 4.69 12.41 -36.10
N LYS A 536 5.68 12.61 -36.97
CA LYS A 536 7.07 12.84 -36.55
C LYS A 536 7.15 13.96 -35.50
N GLY A 537 7.76 13.66 -34.36
CA GLY A 537 7.89 14.55 -33.21
C GLY A 537 6.86 14.30 -32.09
N ASP A 538 5.74 13.63 -32.38
CA ASP A 538 4.71 13.37 -31.39
C ASP A 538 5.12 12.26 -30.42
N THR A 539 4.68 12.38 -29.16
CA THR A 539 4.93 11.40 -28.11
C THR A 539 3.96 10.23 -28.20
N VAL A 540 4.45 9.04 -27.87
CA VAL A 540 3.68 7.79 -27.80
C VAL A 540 3.90 7.14 -26.45
N ILE A 541 2.85 6.49 -25.95
CA ILE A 541 2.82 5.88 -24.62
C ILE A 541 2.93 4.36 -24.76
N GLY A 542 3.78 3.72 -23.97
CA GLY A 542 3.91 2.26 -23.92
C GLY A 542 2.61 1.58 -23.50
N GLY A 543 2.29 0.45 -24.13
CA GLY A 543 1.05 -0.32 -23.93
C GLY A 543 -0.12 0.14 -24.81
N THR A 544 -0.01 1.27 -25.51
CA THR A 544 -1.03 1.73 -26.47
C THR A 544 -0.98 0.93 -27.77
N LEU A 545 -2.09 0.90 -28.50
CA LEU A 545 -2.23 0.09 -29.72
C LEU A 545 -2.03 0.97 -30.96
N ASN A 546 -1.05 0.61 -31.79
CA ASN A 546 -0.88 1.23 -33.08
C ASN A 546 -1.97 0.72 -34.04
N VAL A 547 -2.73 1.61 -34.68
CA VAL A 547 -3.87 1.22 -35.53
C VAL A 547 -3.44 1.16 -37.00
N ASN A 548 -2.98 2.28 -37.58
CA ASN A 548 -2.83 2.42 -39.04
C ASN A 548 -1.43 2.87 -39.44
N GLY A 549 -0.67 2.08 -40.21
CA GLY A 549 0.67 2.47 -40.68
C GLY A 549 1.80 2.10 -39.72
N VAL A 550 3.03 2.15 -40.23
CA VAL A 550 4.25 1.76 -39.49
C VAL A 550 4.85 2.99 -38.82
N LEU A 551 5.10 2.90 -37.53
CA LEU A 551 5.81 3.92 -36.78
C LEU A 551 7.23 3.46 -36.43
N ARG A 552 8.19 4.37 -36.54
CA ARG A 552 9.50 4.23 -35.91
C ARG A 552 9.54 5.17 -34.71
N ILE A 553 9.76 4.62 -33.54
CA ILE A 553 9.66 5.33 -32.27
C ILE A 553 11.02 5.26 -31.58
N LYS A 554 11.55 6.42 -31.17
CA LYS A 554 12.75 6.48 -30.34
C LYS A 554 12.35 6.44 -28.87
N ALA A 555 12.82 5.43 -28.15
CA ALA A 555 12.49 5.20 -26.75
C ALA A 555 13.11 6.29 -25.85
N THR A 556 12.29 6.90 -24.99
CA THR A 556 12.72 7.94 -24.04
C THR A 556 12.65 7.44 -22.61
N ARG A 557 11.54 6.83 -22.21
CA ARG A 557 11.35 6.25 -20.87
C ARG A 557 11.13 4.76 -21.01
N VAL A 558 12.02 3.98 -20.40
CA VAL A 558 12.07 2.51 -20.52
C VAL A 558 11.95 1.84 -19.15
N GLY A 559 11.48 0.59 -19.14
CA GLY A 559 11.34 -0.20 -17.91
C GLY A 559 10.53 0.54 -16.84
N SER A 560 11.13 0.75 -15.66
CA SER A 560 10.50 1.40 -14.50
C SER A 560 10.07 2.84 -14.71
N GLU A 561 10.62 3.54 -15.70
CA GLU A 561 10.28 4.95 -16.00
C GLU A 561 9.09 5.09 -16.96
N SER A 562 8.67 4.00 -17.63
CA SER A 562 7.53 4.02 -18.55
C SER A 562 6.23 4.45 -17.84
N ALA A 563 5.34 5.14 -18.56
CA ALA A 563 4.06 5.58 -18.01
C ALA A 563 3.24 4.42 -17.42
N LEU A 564 3.21 3.26 -18.10
CA LEU A 564 2.52 2.07 -17.61
C LEU A 564 3.14 1.57 -16.30
N SER A 565 4.48 1.52 -16.19
CA SER A 565 5.14 1.13 -14.94
C SER A 565 4.91 2.12 -13.81
N GLN A 566 4.83 3.43 -14.12
CA GLN A 566 4.46 4.45 -13.13
C GLN A 566 3.00 4.32 -12.68
N ILE A 567 2.07 4.02 -13.58
CA ILE A 567 0.67 3.72 -13.24
C ILE A 567 0.61 2.48 -12.35
N VAL A 568 1.30 1.41 -12.71
CA VAL A 568 1.38 0.20 -11.88
C VAL A 568 1.98 0.51 -10.51
N ARG A 569 3.05 1.31 -10.44
CA ARG A 569 3.65 1.75 -9.18
C ARG A 569 2.70 2.56 -8.32
N LEU A 570 1.97 3.51 -8.92
CA LEU A 570 0.98 4.32 -8.23
C LEU A 570 -0.18 3.47 -7.70
N VAL A 571 -0.68 2.52 -8.50
CA VAL A 571 -1.72 1.57 -8.09
C VAL A 571 -1.21 0.66 -6.99
N GLU A 572 0.03 0.18 -7.07
CA GLU A 572 0.66 -0.65 -6.05
C GLU A 572 0.79 0.13 -4.74
N SER A 573 1.39 1.34 -4.75
CA SER A 573 1.49 2.23 -3.58
C SER A 573 0.12 2.54 -2.97
N ALA A 574 -0.90 2.78 -3.78
CA ALA A 574 -2.26 2.99 -3.29
C ALA A 574 -2.83 1.75 -2.58
N GLN A 575 -2.44 0.54 -2.98
CA GLN A 575 -2.82 -0.71 -2.30
C GLN A 575 -1.98 -1.01 -1.05
N LEU A 576 -0.79 -0.41 -0.93
CA LEU A 576 0.05 -0.51 0.26
C LEU A 576 -0.55 0.26 1.46
N ALA A 577 -1.48 1.19 1.19
CA ALA A 577 -2.15 1.98 2.21
C ALA A 577 -3.09 1.10 3.08
N LYS A 578 -2.80 1.05 4.39
CA LYS A 578 -3.62 0.34 5.38
C LYS A 578 -5.02 0.94 5.45
N ALA A 579 -6.06 0.08 5.44
CA ALA A 579 -7.44 0.49 5.65
C ALA A 579 -7.63 1.14 7.04
N PRO A 580 -8.47 2.19 7.15
CA PRO A 580 -8.63 2.92 8.40
C PRO A 580 -9.18 2.03 9.55
N VAL A 581 -10.04 1.04 9.27
CA VAL A 581 -10.50 0.11 10.33
C VAL A 581 -9.39 -0.83 10.82
N GLN A 582 -8.42 -1.18 9.98
CA GLN A 582 -7.27 -2.00 10.39
C GLN A 582 -6.36 -1.22 11.33
N LYS A 583 -6.12 0.07 11.05
CA LYS A 583 -5.39 0.98 11.97
C LYS A 583 -6.09 1.09 13.32
N PHE A 584 -7.43 1.07 13.34
CA PHE A 584 -8.20 1.07 14.57
C PHE A 584 -8.06 -0.26 15.35
N ALA A 585 -8.13 -1.41 14.68
CA ALA A 585 -7.93 -2.72 15.31
C ALA A 585 -6.50 -2.89 15.88
N ASP A 586 -5.48 -2.41 15.16
CA ASP A 586 -4.08 -2.40 15.63
C ASP A 586 -3.92 -1.48 16.86
N ARG A 587 -4.59 -0.32 16.88
CA ARG A 587 -4.61 0.58 18.04
C ARG A 587 -5.26 -0.08 19.26
N ILE A 588 -6.39 -0.76 19.08
CA ILE A 588 -7.04 -1.51 20.17
C ILE A 588 -6.06 -2.56 20.73
N SER A 589 -5.43 -3.35 19.86
CA SER A 589 -4.52 -4.43 20.26
C SER A 589 -3.34 -3.92 21.12
N LYS A 590 -2.79 -2.74 20.79
CA LYS A 590 -1.69 -2.11 21.52
C LYS A 590 -2.03 -1.80 22.99
N TYR A 591 -3.27 -1.37 23.27
CA TYR A 591 -3.72 -1.08 24.63
C TYR A 591 -4.34 -2.30 25.32
N PHE A 592 -4.99 -3.16 24.55
CA PHE A 592 -5.69 -4.33 25.03
C PHE A 592 -4.75 -5.37 25.65
N VAL A 593 -3.61 -5.68 25.01
CA VAL A 593 -2.68 -6.70 25.51
C VAL A 593 -2.10 -6.34 26.89
N PRO A 594 -1.54 -5.13 27.13
CA PRO A 594 -1.07 -4.74 28.46
C PRO A 594 -2.19 -4.76 29.52
N LEU A 595 -3.39 -4.31 29.16
CA LEU A 595 -4.54 -4.27 30.06
C LEU A 595 -5.00 -5.67 30.49
N VAL A 596 -5.01 -6.63 29.56
CA VAL A 596 -5.29 -8.05 29.85
C VAL A 596 -4.25 -8.65 30.79
N ILE A 597 -2.96 -8.35 30.57
CA ILE A 597 -1.89 -8.83 31.46
C ILE A 597 -2.07 -8.26 32.88
N ILE A 598 -2.39 -6.97 33.00
CA ILE A 598 -2.65 -6.33 34.30
C ILE A 598 -3.85 -6.98 34.99
N PHE A 599 -4.95 -7.22 34.27
CA PHE A 599 -6.13 -7.88 34.85
C PHE A 599 -5.85 -9.34 35.21
N SER A 600 -5.17 -10.10 34.35
CA SER A 600 -4.74 -11.47 34.64
C SER A 600 -3.89 -11.54 35.91
N PHE A 601 -2.92 -10.64 36.06
CA PHE A 601 -2.07 -10.58 37.24
C PHE A 601 -2.85 -10.14 38.48
N SER A 602 -3.74 -9.15 38.34
CA SER A 602 -4.58 -8.67 39.45
C SER A 602 -5.56 -9.76 39.92
N THR A 603 -6.15 -10.53 39.01
CA THR A 603 -7.01 -11.67 39.35
C THR A 603 -6.20 -12.74 40.08
N TRP A 604 -5.04 -13.13 39.57
CA TRP A 604 -4.17 -14.09 40.26
C TRP A 604 -3.82 -13.60 41.68
N LEU A 605 -3.39 -12.34 41.82
CA LEU A 605 -2.99 -11.78 43.11
C LEU A 605 -4.16 -11.69 44.09
N ALA A 606 -5.33 -11.23 43.64
CA ALA A 606 -6.51 -11.09 44.48
C ALA A 606 -6.99 -12.45 45.01
N TRP A 607 -7.03 -13.47 44.16
CA TRP A 607 -7.43 -14.83 44.57
C TRP A 607 -6.38 -15.50 45.45
N PHE A 608 -5.09 -15.29 45.16
CA PHE A 608 -4.00 -15.79 46.01
C PHE A 608 -4.05 -15.19 47.42
N LEU A 609 -4.28 -13.87 47.52
CA LEU A 609 -4.44 -13.21 48.81
C LEU A 609 -5.71 -13.66 49.54
N ALA A 610 -6.83 -13.80 48.83
CA ALA A 610 -8.07 -14.29 49.41
C ALA A 610 -7.93 -15.72 49.99
N GLY A 611 -7.15 -16.60 49.34
CA GLY A 611 -6.85 -17.94 49.85
C GLY A 611 -5.97 -17.89 51.09
N LYS A 612 -4.88 -17.10 51.05
CA LYS A 612 -4.00 -16.86 52.20
C LYS A 612 -4.71 -16.29 53.42
N PHE A 613 -5.73 -15.45 53.23
CA PHE A 613 -6.51 -14.83 54.30
C PHE A 613 -7.78 -15.63 54.67
N HIS A 614 -8.00 -16.82 54.09
CA HIS A 614 -9.19 -17.65 54.28
C HIS A 614 -10.51 -16.88 54.08
N TRP A 615 -10.56 -15.98 53.10
CA TRP A 615 -11.75 -15.18 52.78
C TRP A 615 -12.84 -15.97 52.05
N TYR A 616 -12.49 -17.11 51.45
CA TYR A 616 -13.46 -18.05 50.87
C TYR A 616 -13.41 -19.39 51.62
N PRO A 617 -14.53 -20.15 51.63
CA PRO A 617 -14.57 -21.44 52.31
C PRO A 617 -13.68 -22.47 51.61
N ASP A 618 -12.99 -23.31 52.38
CA ASP A 618 -12.12 -24.38 51.86
C ASP A 618 -12.86 -25.38 50.95
N SER A 619 -14.20 -25.42 51.02
CA SER A 619 -15.04 -26.26 50.14
C SER A 619 -15.04 -25.83 48.67
N TRP A 620 -14.57 -24.62 48.35
CA TRP A 620 -14.45 -24.13 46.98
C TRP A 620 -13.17 -24.62 46.30
N ILE A 621 -12.19 -25.08 47.08
CA ILE A 621 -10.95 -25.64 46.56
C ILE A 621 -11.20 -27.11 46.22
N PRO A 622 -11.01 -27.54 44.96
CA PRO A 622 -11.05 -28.96 44.63
C PRO A 622 -10.03 -29.73 45.47
N PHE A 623 -10.37 -30.94 45.93
CA PHE A 623 -9.43 -31.83 46.67
C PHE A 623 -8.11 -32.10 45.92
N SER A 624 -8.06 -31.80 44.62
CA SER A 624 -6.95 -31.93 43.69
C SER A 624 -6.07 -30.69 43.54
N MET A 625 -6.34 -29.57 44.23
CA MET A 625 -5.64 -28.30 44.01
C MET A 625 -5.30 -27.56 45.31
N ASP A 626 -4.25 -26.75 45.26
CA ASP A 626 -3.92 -25.78 46.31
C ASP A 626 -4.49 -24.38 46.00
N ASP A 627 -4.56 -23.51 47.02
CA ASP A 627 -4.91 -22.08 46.87
C ASP A 627 -4.13 -21.36 45.77
N PHE A 628 -2.82 -21.65 45.68
CA PHE A 628 -1.95 -21.07 44.65
C PHE A 628 -2.33 -21.55 43.24
N GLU A 629 -2.64 -22.84 43.09
CA GLU A 629 -2.97 -23.45 41.82
C GLU A 629 -4.32 -22.95 41.31
N LEU A 630 -5.30 -22.82 42.20
CA LEU A 630 -6.61 -22.25 41.89
C LEU A 630 -6.49 -20.79 41.45
N ALA A 631 -5.74 -19.97 42.19
CA ALA A 631 -5.50 -18.58 41.84
C ALA A 631 -4.77 -18.44 40.49
N LEU A 632 -3.77 -19.30 40.24
CA LEU A 632 -3.00 -19.32 39.00
C LEU A 632 -3.86 -19.76 37.81
N GLN A 633 -4.75 -20.73 38.00
CA GLN A 633 -5.72 -21.15 37.00
C GLN A 633 -6.66 -20.00 36.62
N PHE A 634 -7.16 -19.22 37.58
CA PHE A 634 -7.99 -18.05 37.26
C PHE A 634 -7.21 -16.99 36.48
N GLY A 635 -5.95 -16.72 36.86
CA GLY A 635 -5.08 -15.82 36.10
C GLY A 635 -4.88 -16.29 34.65
N ILE A 636 -4.46 -17.54 34.46
CA ILE A 636 -4.26 -18.15 33.13
C ILE A 636 -5.56 -18.13 32.32
N SER A 637 -6.71 -18.41 32.96
CA SER A 637 -8.02 -18.41 32.29
C SER A 637 -8.38 -17.02 31.77
N VAL A 638 -8.17 -15.96 32.56
CA VAL A 638 -8.39 -14.55 32.13
C VAL A 638 -7.48 -14.21 30.95
N MET A 639 -6.21 -14.61 31.00
CA MET A 639 -5.25 -14.35 29.91
C MET A 639 -5.61 -15.11 28.61
N VAL A 640 -6.00 -16.37 28.72
CA VAL A 640 -6.33 -17.23 27.57
C VAL A 640 -7.64 -16.82 26.92
N ILE A 641 -8.70 -16.57 27.71
CA ILE A 641 -10.02 -16.22 27.17
C ILE A 641 -10.02 -14.85 26.50
N ALA A 642 -9.11 -13.97 26.93
CA ALA A 642 -8.96 -12.66 26.35
C ALA A 642 -8.26 -12.67 24.98
N CYS A 643 -7.75 -13.79 24.46
CA CYS A 643 -7.11 -13.77 23.12
C CYS A 643 -8.08 -13.24 22.06
N PRO A 644 -7.81 -12.07 21.44
CA PRO A 644 -8.67 -11.49 20.41
C PRO A 644 -8.36 -12.14 19.04
N CYS A 645 -8.11 -13.44 19.04
CA CYS A 645 -7.68 -14.22 17.89
C CYS A 645 -8.66 -14.05 16.69
N ALA A 646 -9.97 -13.94 16.95
CA ALA A 646 -10.98 -13.70 15.92
C ALA A 646 -11.02 -12.24 15.42
N LEU A 647 -10.68 -11.27 16.28
CA LEU A 647 -10.73 -9.84 15.95
C LEU A 647 -9.72 -9.49 14.85
N GLY A 648 -8.51 -10.07 14.89
CA GLY A 648 -7.47 -9.86 13.89
C GLY A 648 -7.81 -10.44 12.50
N LEU A 649 -8.73 -11.40 12.43
CA LEU A 649 -9.12 -12.09 11.20
C LEU A 649 -10.46 -11.61 10.62
N ALA A 650 -11.33 -11.05 11.45
CA ALA A 650 -12.66 -10.61 11.04
C ALA A 650 -12.59 -9.61 9.87
N THR A 651 -11.81 -8.54 10.02
CA THR A 651 -11.69 -7.49 9.00
C THR A 651 -11.07 -7.98 7.69
N PRO A 652 -9.88 -8.64 7.68
CA PRO A 652 -9.29 -9.12 6.43
C PRO A 652 -10.17 -10.13 5.71
N THR A 653 -10.86 -11.01 6.44
CA THR A 653 -11.77 -12.00 5.85
C THR A 653 -12.99 -11.34 5.25
N ALA A 654 -13.63 -10.40 5.96
CA ALA A 654 -14.80 -9.68 5.47
C ALA A 654 -14.50 -8.87 4.21
N VAL A 655 -13.41 -8.10 4.21
CA VAL A 655 -12.96 -7.32 3.05
C VAL A 655 -12.81 -8.21 1.82
N MET A 656 -12.24 -9.39 2.01
CA MET A 656 -11.82 -10.22 0.90
C MET A 656 -12.91 -11.14 0.37
N VAL A 657 -13.79 -11.65 1.24
CA VAL A 657 -15.04 -12.26 0.77
C VAL A 657 -15.87 -11.20 0.05
N GLY A 658 -15.95 -9.98 0.59
CA GLY A 658 -16.64 -8.85 -0.05
C GLY A 658 -16.10 -8.54 -1.45
N THR A 659 -14.77 -8.46 -1.61
CA THR A 659 -14.17 -8.24 -2.93
C THR A 659 -14.36 -9.42 -3.87
N GLY A 660 -14.31 -10.66 -3.36
CA GLY A 660 -14.58 -11.88 -4.14
C GLY A 660 -16.03 -11.95 -4.65
N VAL A 661 -17.01 -11.66 -3.80
CA VAL A 661 -18.43 -11.58 -4.20
C VAL A 661 -18.64 -10.44 -5.18
N GLY A 662 -18.06 -9.25 -4.94
CA GLY A 662 -18.09 -8.14 -5.89
C GLY A 662 -17.60 -8.54 -7.27
N ALA A 663 -16.49 -9.28 -7.35
CA ALA A 663 -15.94 -9.76 -8.63
C ALA A 663 -16.89 -10.70 -9.38
N THR A 664 -17.63 -11.57 -8.67
CA THR A 664 -18.64 -12.44 -9.30
C THR A 664 -19.82 -11.65 -9.89
N GLN A 665 -20.03 -10.42 -9.41
CA GLN A 665 -21.03 -9.48 -9.94
C GLN A 665 -20.44 -8.47 -10.93
N GLY A 666 -19.18 -8.65 -11.37
CA GLY A 666 -18.52 -7.73 -12.31
C GLY A 666 -17.99 -6.44 -11.67
N VAL A 667 -17.97 -6.34 -10.33
CA VAL A 667 -17.46 -5.17 -9.59
C VAL A 667 -16.06 -5.50 -9.06
N LEU A 668 -15.04 -4.87 -9.64
CA LEU A 668 -13.65 -5.08 -9.22
C LEU A 668 -13.27 -4.09 -8.11
N ILE A 669 -13.23 -4.56 -6.87
CA ILE A 669 -12.94 -3.74 -5.68
C ILE A 669 -11.44 -3.80 -5.37
N LYS A 670 -10.75 -2.66 -5.51
CA LYS A 670 -9.30 -2.55 -5.29
C LYS A 670 -8.97 -2.29 -3.82
N GLY A 671 -8.91 -3.37 -3.02
CA GLY A 671 -8.49 -3.34 -1.61
C GLY A 671 -9.61 -3.01 -0.61
N GLY A 672 -9.30 -3.12 0.69
CA GLY A 672 -10.28 -2.92 1.77
C GLY A 672 -10.70 -1.48 1.99
N GLN A 673 -9.79 -0.53 1.78
CA GLN A 673 -10.11 0.90 1.91
C GLN A 673 -11.17 1.34 0.90
N ALA A 674 -11.13 0.84 -0.35
CA ALA A 674 -12.14 1.16 -1.35
C ALA A 674 -13.53 0.66 -0.92
N LEU A 675 -13.61 -0.54 -0.34
CA LEU A 675 -14.85 -1.13 0.17
C LEU A 675 -15.43 -0.31 1.34
N GLU A 676 -14.58 0.11 2.28
CA GLU A 676 -14.99 0.95 3.42
C GLU A 676 -15.38 2.37 3.02
N SER A 677 -14.60 2.98 2.12
CA SER A 677 -14.87 4.32 1.62
C SER A 677 -16.18 4.34 0.82
N ALA A 678 -16.45 3.31 0.00
CA ALA A 678 -17.68 3.19 -0.76
C ALA A 678 -18.93 3.25 0.13
N HIS A 679 -18.88 2.67 1.33
CA HIS A 679 -19.98 2.77 2.30
C HIS A 679 -20.23 4.20 2.79
N LYS A 680 -19.19 5.04 2.83
CA LYS A 680 -19.28 6.45 3.24
C LYS A 680 -19.61 7.41 2.10
N VAL A 681 -19.73 6.94 0.85
CA VAL A 681 -20.01 7.81 -0.30
C VAL A 681 -21.48 8.23 -0.26
N ASN A 682 -21.72 9.54 -0.21
CA ASN A 682 -23.07 10.14 -0.27
C ASN A 682 -23.41 10.71 -1.65
N CYS A 683 -22.39 10.95 -2.49
CA CYS A 683 -22.52 11.57 -3.79
C CYS A 683 -21.67 10.81 -4.81
N ILE A 684 -22.25 10.43 -5.94
CA ILE A 684 -21.56 9.76 -7.04
C ILE A 684 -21.52 10.72 -8.23
N VAL A 685 -20.31 11.11 -8.63
CA VAL A 685 -20.07 11.93 -9.82
C VAL A 685 -19.64 11.00 -10.94
N PHE A 686 -20.42 10.95 -12.01
CA PHE A 686 -20.11 10.13 -13.18
C PHE A 686 -19.38 10.97 -14.23
N ASP A 687 -18.31 10.42 -14.78
CA ASP A 687 -17.78 10.92 -16.05
C ASP A 687 -18.77 10.62 -17.19
N LYS A 688 -18.84 11.48 -18.18
CA LYS A 688 -19.76 11.30 -19.30
C LYS A 688 -19.20 10.30 -20.32
N THR A 689 -17.98 10.54 -20.77
CA THR A 689 -17.38 9.82 -21.90
C THR A 689 -16.89 8.46 -21.42
N GLY A 690 -17.30 7.37 -22.07
CA GLY A 690 -16.87 6.01 -21.71
C GLY A 690 -17.45 5.42 -20.41
N THR A 691 -18.08 6.22 -19.54
CA THR A 691 -18.81 5.73 -18.36
C THR A 691 -20.33 5.75 -18.58
N LEU A 692 -20.93 6.93 -18.84
CA LEU A 692 -22.36 7.03 -19.16
C LEU A 692 -22.67 6.76 -20.64
N THR A 693 -21.70 6.97 -21.50
CA THR A 693 -21.82 6.84 -22.96
C THR A 693 -21.12 5.57 -23.47
N VAL A 694 -21.62 5.02 -24.59
CA VAL A 694 -21.09 3.80 -25.23
C VAL A 694 -19.64 3.96 -25.75
N GLY A 695 -19.10 5.19 -25.78
CA GLY A 695 -17.76 5.49 -26.29
C GLY A 695 -17.62 5.35 -27.81
N LYS A 696 -18.67 4.93 -28.52
CA LYS A 696 -18.70 4.84 -29.98
C LYS A 696 -19.60 5.94 -30.54
N PRO A 697 -19.06 6.88 -31.34
CA PRO A 697 -19.91 7.88 -32.00
C PRO A 697 -20.84 7.18 -32.98
N VAL A 698 -22.14 7.47 -32.88
CA VAL A 698 -23.18 6.99 -33.81
C VAL A 698 -23.89 8.22 -34.37
N VAL A 699 -24.17 8.21 -35.67
CA VAL A 699 -24.94 9.28 -36.31
C VAL A 699 -26.41 9.11 -35.92
N ILE A 700 -26.97 10.06 -35.16
CA ILE A 700 -28.34 9.99 -34.62
C ILE A 700 -29.31 10.83 -35.45
N ASP A 701 -28.88 12.02 -35.89
CA ASP A 701 -29.69 12.95 -36.67
C ASP A 701 -28.95 13.41 -37.92
N LYS A 702 -29.69 13.68 -38.99
CA LYS A 702 -29.18 14.18 -40.28
C LYS A 702 -30.13 15.27 -40.76
N ARG A 703 -29.65 16.50 -40.84
CA ARG A 703 -30.42 17.64 -41.37
C ARG A 703 -29.87 18.06 -42.72
N LEU A 704 -30.66 17.83 -43.76
CA LEU A 704 -30.36 18.25 -45.13
C LEU A 704 -30.86 19.69 -45.34
N LEU A 705 -29.94 20.61 -45.66
CA LEU A 705 -30.27 22.00 -45.99
C LEU A 705 -30.68 22.19 -47.46
N THR A 706 -30.57 21.13 -48.27
CA THR A 706 -30.83 21.14 -49.72
C THR A 706 -31.49 19.82 -50.12
N SER A 707 -32.25 19.80 -51.22
CA SER A 707 -32.91 18.61 -51.76
C SER A 707 -31.90 17.69 -52.47
N ILE A 708 -31.08 16.98 -51.70
CA ILE A 708 -30.20 15.91 -52.19
C ILE A 708 -30.77 14.57 -51.72
N ALA A 709 -30.66 13.53 -52.54
CA ALA A 709 -31.07 12.19 -52.15
C ALA A 709 -30.22 11.72 -50.95
N VAL A 710 -30.88 11.18 -49.92
CA VAL A 710 -30.23 10.76 -48.66
C VAL A 710 -29.11 9.73 -48.91
N GLN A 711 -29.23 8.94 -49.96
CA GLN A 711 -28.29 7.89 -50.33
C GLN A 711 -26.97 8.49 -50.86
N ASP A 712 -27.06 9.39 -51.84
CA ASP A 712 -25.91 10.11 -52.40
C ASP A 712 -25.18 10.94 -51.33
N PHE A 713 -25.93 11.58 -50.43
CA PHE A 713 -25.35 12.33 -49.30
C PHE A 713 -24.56 11.42 -48.35
N ASN A 714 -25.09 10.24 -48.02
CA ASN A 714 -24.39 9.29 -47.16
C ASN A 714 -23.17 8.71 -47.84
N GLU A 715 -23.22 8.41 -49.14
CA GLU A 715 -22.07 7.94 -49.91
C GLU A 715 -20.98 9.01 -50.01
N LEU A 716 -21.35 10.27 -50.23
CA LEU A 716 -20.42 11.41 -50.23
C LEU A 716 -19.75 11.60 -48.87
N ILE A 717 -20.53 11.62 -47.77
CA ILE A 717 -19.97 11.75 -46.42
C ILE A 717 -19.09 10.54 -46.09
N ALA A 718 -19.56 9.32 -46.39
CA ALA A 718 -18.76 8.12 -46.16
C ALA A 718 -17.45 8.17 -46.96
N ALA A 719 -17.48 8.54 -48.25
CA ALA A 719 -16.27 8.67 -49.06
C ALA A 719 -15.31 9.75 -48.53
N THR A 720 -15.84 10.84 -47.97
CA THR A 720 -15.02 11.93 -47.40
C THR A 720 -14.40 11.52 -46.06
N GLU A 721 -15.17 10.85 -45.20
CA GLU A 721 -14.73 10.41 -43.86
C GLU A 721 -13.88 9.13 -43.92
N VAL A 722 -13.99 8.31 -44.97
CA VAL A 722 -13.11 7.15 -45.20
C VAL A 722 -11.64 7.58 -45.30
N GLY A 723 -11.36 8.82 -45.74
CA GLY A 723 -10.00 9.40 -45.74
C GLY A 723 -9.53 9.94 -44.38
N LEU A 724 -10.43 10.09 -43.40
CA LEU A 724 -10.14 10.48 -42.01
C LEU A 724 -10.11 9.27 -41.05
N LEU A 725 -10.65 8.13 -41.47
CA LEU A 725 -10.67 6.84 -40.75
C LEU A 725 -9.66 5.80 -41.29
N GLN A 726 -9.01 6.08 -42.43
CA GLN A 726 -7.74 5.44 -42.83
C GLN A 726 -6.57 6.15 -42.14
#